data_AF-A0A3D3UM42-F1
#
_entry.id   AF-A0A3D3UM42-F1
#
_cell.length_a   1.000
_cell.length_b   1.000
_cell.length_c   1.000
_cell.angle_alpha   90.00
_cell.angle_beta   90.00
_cell.angle_gamma   90.00
#
_symmetry.space_group_name_H-M   'P 1'
#
loop_
_entity.id
_entity.type
_entity.pdbx_description
1 polymer ?
#
loop_
_entity_poly.entity_id
_entity_poly.type
_entity_poly.pdbx_seq_one_letter_code
_entity_poly.pdbx_strand_id
1 'polypeptide(L)'
;MNAFDELSRRDFLGHSLRLGAVGLAASYPAVSTMASAAGERWQIGCYTRPWAKYDYRVALDAIAEAGFKYAGLMTAKSKNNLVISVATTLEEAEQVGREARKRGLKIPSVYGGGIPVNKSLEAGIEGLRKLIDNCVACGAGNLMMGGIGNEKLFKVYYKAIAECCDYAAEKGLGISVKPHGGLNATGPQCRKTIEMVNHKNFRIWYDPGNIYYYSDGKRDPVDDAATVDGLVVGMCIKDYKHPKKVDLTPGTGMVDFPAVMARLKQGGFTGGPLVVECLEPGDLQQTLAEAKKVRQFLEKLTGQKASARRTSARVTQLTAGLAVADITPPIGYRMSGYFSERLSTGTSNPLHAKAIVLRQGETSAAMVFCDIIGLSLDISSRARRWAAERTGIPASNILIAATHSHTGPLYFGALRKHFHDAAVAEHGSDPCEKVNYAEQLVEKLADVIVRADAAAKPVRLAAGSTGQQGLSFNRRFHMKDGTVRFNPGALNPDIVRPAGPIDPEVGMVFLRNADGDNNAVGALVNFTLHLDTVGGTKYAADYPYYLEQSLREKYGDKFVLLFGNGTCGDINHFDVTKKQRLRTDYIGRTLAETVKAKKESLEAVTEPALAVLSGIVHAPLQQFESDDIAWARENIKKVGTGELSFIKEVEAYKILAREMRPGRTIPLEVQIFRLSRDVAVVGLPGEVFVDLGLKIKRASPFATTLVIELCQDAPGYIPTKKAFAEGSYETVNSRIAPGGGEMMAEATIRLLKELGR
;
A
#
# COMPACT_ATOMS: atom_id res chain seq x y z
N MET A 1 1.67 -12.53 44.30
CA MET A 1 0.34 -13.09 44.64
C MET A 1 -0.65 -12.00 44.36
N ASN A 2 -1.27 -12.04 43.17
CA ASN A 2 -2.67 -12.48 42.93
C ASN A 2 -3.61 -11.28 43.09
N ALA A 3 -4.57 -10.99 42.20
CA ALA A 3 -4.94 -11.57 40.93
C ALA A 3 -5.77 -10.48 40.21
N PHE A 4 -5.56 -10.36 38.90
CA PHE A 4 -6.53 -9.79 37.99
C PHE A 4 -7.58 -10.86 37.73
N ASP A 5 -8.85 -10.60 38.01
CA ASP A 5 -9.96 -11.33 37.39
C ASP A 5 -11.24 -10.49 37.43
N GLU A 6 -12.13 -10.75 36.46
CA GLU A 6 -13.51 -10.26 36.32
C GLU A 6 -13.75 -8.92 35.59
N LEU A 7 -13.51 -8.92 34.27
CA LEU A 7 -14.32 -8.17 33.31
C LEU A 7 -15.35 -9.13 32.69
N SER A 8 -16.58 -9.08 33.20
CA SER A 8 -17.69 -9.93 32.77
C SER A 8 -18.32 -9.48 31.45
N ARG A 9 -17.91 -10.15 30.37
CA ARG A 9 -18.67 -10.81 29.27
C ARG A 9 -20.21 -10.76 29.16
N ARG A 10 -20.97 -9.86 29.81
CA ARG A 10 -22.43 -10.02 29.97
C ARG A 10 -23.32 -8.90 29.42
N ASP A 11 -22.98 -8.27 28.30
CA ASP A 11 -23.90 -7.39 27.55
C ASP A 11 -23.73 -7.40 26.02
N PHE A 12 -23.26 -8.51 25.43
CA PHE A 12 -23.06 -8.58 23.96
C PHE A 12 -23.80 -9.71 23.22
N LEU A 13 -24.85 -10.34 23.77
CA LEU A 13 -25.69 -11.23 22.95
C LEU A 13 -27.16 -11.26 23.42
N GLY A 14 -28.05 -10.79 22.54
CA GLY A 14 -29.50 -11.00 22.67
C GLY A 14 -30.33 -10.35 21.56
N HIS A 15 -30.40 -10.98 20.37
CA HIS A 15 -31.65 -11.43 19.74
C HIS A 15 -31.43 -12.06 18.34
N SER A 16 -32.21 -13.10 18.09
CA SER A 16 -32.11 -14.15 17.06
C SER A 16 -33.30 -14.03 16.09
N LEU A 17 -33.21 -14.27 14.76
CA LEU A 17 -33.32 -15.54 13.99
C LEU A 17 -34.53 -15.56 13.00
N ARG A 18 -34.35 -16.32 11.88
CA ARG A 18 -35.30 -16.93 10.89
C ARG A 18 -35.64 -16.10 9.63
N LEU A 19 -35.68 -16.61 8.38
CA LEU A 19 -35.73 -17.94 7.71
C LEU A 19 -34.82 -17.90 6.44
N GLY A 20 -34.43 -18.97 5.74
CA GLY A 20 -34.84 -20.38 5.73
C GLY A 20 -33.89 -21.25 4.88
N ALA A 21 -34.00 -22.56 5.06
CA ALA A 21 -33.16 -23.61 4.48
C ALA A 21 -33.81 -24.28 3.25
N VAL A 22 -32.96 -24.94 2.43
CA VAL A 22 -33.13 -26.22 1.66
C VAL A 22 -32.06 -26.17 0.53
N GLY A 23 -31.19 -27.16 0.28
CA GLY A 23 -31.06 -28.51 0.80
C GLY A 23 -29.68 -29.12 0.50
N LEU A 24 -29.37 -30.23 1.19
CA LEU A 24 -28.20 -31.08 1.01
C LEU A 24 -28.29 -31.94 -0.26
N ALA A 25 -27.15 -32.14 -0.92
CA ALA A 25 -26.76 -33.46 -1.43
C ALA A 25 -25.23 -33.54 -1.58
N ALA A 26 -24.65 -34.55 -0.94
CA ALA A 26 -23.23 -34.85 -0.97
C ALA A 26 -22.84 -35.64 -2.22
N SER A 27 -21.65 -35.36 -2.74
CA SER A 27 -20.87 -36.31 -3.53
C SER A 27 -19.37 -36.00 -3.38
N TYR A 28 -18.68 -36.86 -2.63
CA TYR A 28 -17.23 -36.99 -2.69
C TYR A 28 -16.83 -37.58 -4.05
N PRO A 29 -15.79 -37.08 -4.71
CA PRO A 29 -14.94 -37.90 -5.55
C PRO A 29 -13.69 -38.33 -4.79
N ALA A 30 -13.32 -39.56 -5.06
CA ALA A 30 -12.28 -40.34 -4.43
C ALA A 30 -10.87 -39.81 -4.70
N VAL A 31 -9.97 -40.32 -3.86
CA VAL A 31 -8.51 -40.23 -3.91
C VAL A 31 -7.98 -40.49 -5.32
N SER A 32 -7.26 -39.51 -5.86
CA SER A 32 -6.28 -39.71 -6.94
C SER A 32 -5.11 -38.75 -6.74
N THR A 33 -3.96 -39.34 -6.38
CA THR A 33 -2.59 -38.89 -6.68
C THR A 33 -2.25 -37.40 -6.51
N MET A 34 -1.39 -37.08 -5.53
CA MET A 34 -0.60 -35.86 -5.51
C MET A 34 0.20 -35.72 -6.81
N ALA A 35 -0.38 -35.01 -7.77
CA ALA A 35 0.29 -34.49 -8.94
C ALA A 35 -0.21 -33.06 -9.17
N SER A 36 0.66 -32.11 -8.81
CA SER A 36 0.79 -30.79 -9.44
C SER A 36 -0.50 -29.98 -9.69
N ALA A 37 -0.94 -29.24 -8.67
CA ALA A 37 -1.62 -27.96 -8.92
C ALA A 37 -0.56 -26.92 -9.31
N ALA A 38 -0.70 -26.33 -10.51
CA ALA A 38 0.23 -25.35 -11.06
C ALA A 38 0.29 -24.07 -10.20
N GLY A 39 1.31 -23.94 -9.35
CA GLY A 39 1.56 -22.74 -8.54
C GLY A 39 2.89 -22.82 -7.81
N GLU A 40 3.88 -22.02 -8.24
CA GLU A 40 5.23 -21.82 -7.66
C GLU A 40 6.02 -23.07 -7.22
N ARG A 41 7.05 -23.44 -8.00
CA ARG A 41 7.90 -24.63 -7.79
C ARG A 41 8.61 -24.68 -6.43
N TRP A 42 8.98 -23.55 -5.82
CA TRP A 42 9.52 -23.51 -4.45
C TRP A 42 8.81 -22.53 -3.55
N GLN A 43 8.70 -22.88 -2.27
CA GLN A 43 8.05 -22.07 -1.25
C GLN A 43 9.14 -21.34 -0.45
N ILE A 44 9.50 -20.14 -0.88
CA ILE A 44 10.55 -19.31 -0.25
C ILE A 44 9.97 -18.62 0.98
N GLY A 45 10.49 -18.94 2.15
CA GLY A 45 10.02 -18.39 3.43
C GLY A 45 11.15 -18.01 4.39
N CYS A 46 10.77 -17.48 5.55
CA CYS A 46 11.68 -17.20 6.64
C CYS A 46 11.06 -17.66 7.97
N TYR A 47 11.87 -18.28 8.83
CA TYR A 47 11.44 -18.64 10.18
C TYR A 47 11.35 -17.39 11.06
N THR A 48 10.57 -17.43 12.14
CA THR A 48 10.53 -16.33 13.13
C THR A 48 11.84 -16.13 13.89
N ARG A 49 12.79 -17.08 13.79
CA ARG A 49 14.03 -17.13 14.57
C ARG A 49 14.93 -15.89 14.49
N PRO A 50 15.13 -15.22 13.33
CA PRO A 50 15.94 -13.99 13.29
C PRO A 50 15.42 -12.88 14.21
N TRP A 51 14.14 -12.93 14.58
CA TRP A 51 13.49 -12.00 15.50
C TRP A 51 13.18 -12.64 16.86
N ALA A 52 13.90 -13.68 17.28
CA ALA A 52 13.62 -14.44 18.51
C ALA A 52 13.52 -13.59 19.79
N LYS A 53 14.16 -12.41 19.83
CA LYS A 53 14.08 -11.45 20.95
C LYS A 53 12.75 -10.69 21.04
N TYR A 54 11.86 -10.84 20.05
CA TYR A 54 10.57 -10.16 19.96
C TYR A 54 9.41 -11.16 19.98
N ASP A 55 8.20 -10.63 20.22
CA ASP A 55 6.95 -11.40 20.05
C ASP A 55 6.83 -11.88 18.61
N TYR A 56 6.24 -13.06 18.40
CA TYR A 56 6.12 -13.67 17.07
C TYR A 56 5.36 -12.78 16.07
N ARG A 57 4.44 -11.92 16.54
CA ARG A 57 3.71 -10.97 15.68
C ARG A 57 4.66 -9.96 15.02
N VAL A 58 5.68 -9.51 15.73
CA VAL A 58 6.73 -8.63 15.20
C VAL A 58 7.54 -9.36 14.12
N ALA A 59 7.85 -10.63 14.34
CA ALA A 59 8.52 -11.45 13.35
C ALA A 59 7.65 -11.63 12.09
N LEU A 60 6.35 -11.89 12.25
CA LEU A 60 5.41 -12.01 11.13
C LEU A 60 5.26 -10.71 10.34
N ASP A 61 5.21 -9.55 11.02
CA ASP A 61 5.22 -8.23 10.37
C ASP A 61 6.48 -8.07 9.50
N ALA A 62 7.65 -8.34 10.07
CA ALA A 62 8.92 -8.21 9.36
C ALA A 62 9.07 -9.21 8.19
N ILE A 63 8.57 -10.44 8.34
CA ILE A 63 8.59 -11.45 7.27
C ILE A 63 7.70 -11.02 6.10
N ALA A 64 6.49 -10.51 6.39
CA ALA A 64 5.60 -9.97 5.37
C ALA A 64 6.21 -8.74 4.68
N GLU A 65 6.77 -7.81 5.46
CA GLU A 65 7.43 -6.59 4.96
C GLU A 65 8.68 -6.90 4.11
N ALA A 66 9.40 -7.98 4.42
CA ALA A 66 10.51 -8.46 3.60
C ALA A 66 10.05 -9.02 2.24
N GLY A 67 8.76 -9.26 2.05
CA GLY A 67 8.15 -9.78 0.82
C GLY A 67 8.09 -11.30 0.73
N PHE A 68 8.24 -12.04 1.84
CA PHE A 68 8.03 -13.48 1.83
C PHE A 68 6.53 -13.81 1.78
N LYS A 69 6.19 -14.90 1.09
CA LYS A 69 4.83 -15.48 1.09
C LYS A 69 4.63 -16.55 2.17
N TYR A 70 5.74 -17.03 2.74
CA TYR A 70 5.77 -18.15 3.65
C TYR A 70 6.51 -17.77 4.94
N ALA A 71 5.92 -18.09 6.10
CA ALA A 71 6.51 -17.87 7.41
C ALA A 71 6.63 -19.19 8.18
N GLY A 72 7.86 -19.62 8.46
CA GLY A 72 8.08 -20.75 9.34
C GLY A 72 7.96 -20.33 10.80
N LEU A 73 7.34 -21.15 11.64
CA LEU A 73 7.24 -20.86 13.08
C LEU A 73 8.36 -21.58 13.83
N MET A 74 9.22 -20.84 14.51
CA MET A 74 10.33 -21.40 15.29
C MET A 74 10.44 -20.67 16.63
N THR A 75 11.52 -19.94 16.87
CA THR A 75 11.73 -19.25 18.13
C THR A 75 11.12 -17.86 18.12
N ALA A 76 10.65 -17.42 19.30
CA ALA A 76 10.12 -16.09 19.57
C ALA A 76 10.23 -15.81 21.08
N LYS A 77 10.05 -14.56 21.49
CA LYS A 77 9.97 -14.18 22.91
C LYS A 77 8.67 -14.73 23.50
N SER A 78 8.75 -15.92 24.08
CA SER A 78 7.65 -16.65 24.72
C SER A 78 8.15 -17.39 25.95
N LYS A 79 7.25 -18.02 26.72
CA LYS A 79 7.61 -18.74 27.95
C LYS A 79 8.66 -19.85 27.74
N ASN A 80 8.71 -20.45 26.56
CA ASN A 80 9.61 -21.55 26.22
C ASN A 80 10.45 -21.28 24.97
N ASN A 81 10.56 -20.01 24.57
CA ASN A 81 11.27 -19.54 23.38
C ASN A 81 10.78 -20.13 22.06
N LEU A 82 9.61 -20.78 22.02
CA LEU A 82 8.99 -21.31 20.79
C LEU A 82 7.64 -20.63 20.54
N VAL A 83 7.26 -20.52 19.26
CA VAL A 83 5.92 -20.04 18.87
C VAL A 83 4.86 -21.11 19.16
N ILE A 84 5.12 -22.35 18.74
CA ILE A 84 4.27 -23.52 18.99
C ILE A 84 5.11 -24.57 19.71
N SER A 85 4.52 -25.21 20.72
CA SER A 85 5.17 -26.20 21.58
C SER A 85 4.15 -27.17 22.16
N VAL A 86 4.62 -28.21 22.88
CA VAL A 86 3.73 -29.11 23.66
C VAL A 86 2.91 -28.37 24.73
N ALA A 87 3.37 -27.18 25.17
CA ALA A 87 2.67 -26.37 26.16
C ALA A 87 1.58 -25.49 25.53
N THR A 88 1.67 -25.22 24.22
CA THR A 88 0.72 -24.37 23.50
C THR A 88 -0.66 -25.03 23.48
N THR A 89 -1.70 -24.22 23.70
CA THR A 89 -3.10 -24.64 23.59
C THR A 89 -3.57 -24.57 22.12
N LEU A 90 -4.66 -25.28 21.82
CA LEU A 90 -5.23 -25.26 20.47
C LEU A 90 -5.68 -23.85 20.07
N GLU A 91 -6.30 -23.10 20.99
CA GLU A 91 -6.75 -21.73 20.77
C GLU A 91 -5.60 -20.77 20.46
N GLU A 92 -4.49 -20.87 21.21
CA GLU A 92 -3.27 -20.09 20.93
C GLU A 92 -2.71 -20.44 19.55
N ALA A 93 -2.70 -21.72 19.17
CA ALA A 93 -2.22 -22.15 17.86
C ALA A 93 -3.10 -21.62 16.71
N GLU A 94 -4.42 -21.68 16.85
CA GLU A 94 -5.34 -21.06 15.89
C GLU A 94 -5.14 -19.56 15.78
N GLN A 95 -4.90 -18.88 16.91
CA GLN A 95 -4.61 -17.45 16.92
C GLN A 95 -3.33 -17.14 16.14
N VAL A 96 -2.27 -17.90 16.33
CA VAL A 96 -1.03 -17.77 15.55
C VAL A 96 -1.32 -17.92 14.05
N GLY A 97 -2.13 -18.93 13.66
CA GLY A 97 -2.55 -19.13 12.28
C GLY A 97 -3.41 -17.97 11.71
N ARG A 98 -4.27 -17.36 12.54
CA ARG A 98 -5.04 -16.16 12.15
C ARG A 98 -4.12 -14.95 11.93
N GLU A 99 -3.15 -14.74 12.81
CA GLU A 99 -2.19 -13.63 12.71
C GLU A 99 -1.29 -13.74 11.47
N ALA A 100 -0.85 -14.95 11.11
CA ALA A 100 -0.12 -15.18 9.87
C ALA A 100 -0.99 -14.88 8.62
N ARG A 101 -2.23 -15.39 8.59
CA ARG A 101 -3.16 -15.16 7.47
C ARG A 101 -3.53 -13.69 7.29
N LYS A 102 -3.69 -12.94 8.38
CA LYS A 102 -3.95 -11.48 8.36
C LYS A 102 -2.86 -10.70 7.60
N ARG A 103 -1.64 -11.25 7.52
CA ARG A 103 -0.48 -10.69 6.82
C ARG A 103 -0.23 -11.32 5.45
N GLY A 104 -1.14 -12.17 4.97
CA GLY A 104 -0.98 -12.89 3.71
C GLY A 104 0.07 -14.01 3.73
N LEU A 105 0.49 -14.47 4.91
CA LEU A 105 1.52 -15.48 5.08
C LEU A 105 0.93 -16.90 5.19
N LYS A 106 1.55 -17.87 4.50
CA LYS A 106 1.29 -19.31 4.67
C LYS A 106 2.35 -19.93 5.58
N ILE A 107 2.01 -20.98 6.31
CA ILE A 107 2.94 -21.63 7.26
C ILE A 107 3.41 -22.97 6.66
N PRO A 108 4.61 -23.04 6.03
CA PRO A 108 5.09 -24.29 5.46
C PRO A 108 5.60 -25.25 6.53
N SER A 109 6.05 -24.75 7.69
CA SER A 109 6.70 -25.56 8.72
C SER A 109 6.67 -24.91 10.10
N VAL A 110 6.59 -25.77 11.13
CA VAL A 110 6.72 -25.43 12.55
C VAL A 110 7.84 -26.26 13.15
N TYR A 111 8.75 -25.63 13.91
CA TYR A 111 9.73 -26.35 14.71
C TYR A 111 9.13 -26.73 16.08
N GLY A 112 8.88 -28.01 16.29
CA GLY A 112 8.12 -28.52 17.45
C GLY A 112 8.87 -28.60 18.77
N GLY A 113 10.19 -28.42 18.76
CA GLY A 113 11.03 -28.64 19.94
C GLY A 113 11.05 -30.10 20.38
N GLY A 114 11.06 -30.34 21.70
CA GLY A 114 11.13 -31.68 22.28
C GLY A 114 9.77 -32.22 22.73
N ILE A 115 9.67 -33.56 22.78
CA ILE A 115 8.52 -34.31 23.34
C ILE A 115 8.95 -35.04 24.63
N PRO A 116 8.05 -35.27 25.59
CA PRO A 116 8.41 -35.68 26.96
C PRO A 116 8.65 -37.20 27.09
N VAL A 117 9.45 -37.78 26.20
CA VAL A 117 9.84 -39.20 26.22
C VAL A 117 10.75 -39.57 27.38
N ASN A 118 11.30 -38.58 28.08
CA ASN A 118 12.01 -38.77 29.33
C ASN A 118 11.07 -39.14 30.49
N LYS A 119 9.75 -38.92 30.36
CA LYS A 119 8.74 -39.36 31.33
C LYS A 119 8.29 -40.79 31.04
N SER A 120 7.81 -41.03 29.82
CA SER A 120 7.47 -42.36 29.30
C SER A 120 7.27 -42.30 27.79
N LEU A 121 7.11 -43.46 27.14
CA LEU A 121 6.71 -43.52 25.73
C LEU A 121 5.35 -42.86 25.50
N GLU A 122 4.38 -43.15 26.37
CA GLU A 122 3.00 -42.68 26.30
C GLU A 122 2.95 -41.15 26.40
N ALA A 123 3.70 -40.56 27.34
CA ALA A 123 3.83 -39.11 27.43
C ALA A 123 4.42 -38.50 26.15
N GLY A 124 5.39 -39.19 25.54
CA GLY A 124 5.96 -38.80 24.24
C GLY A 124 4.93 -38.79 23.12
N ILE A 125 4.11 -39.84 23.02
CA ILE A 125 3.03 -39.97 22.03
C ILE A 125 1.97 -38.89 22.23
N GLU A 126 1.51 -38.69 23.46
CA GLU A 126 0.51 -37.67 23.78
C GLU A 126 1.02 -36.26 23.46
N GLY A 127 2.26 -35.95 23.86
CA GLY A 127 2.90 -34.68 23.56
C GLY A 127 3.05 -34.43 22.06
N LEU A 128 3.40 -35.45 21.28
CA LEU A 128 3.52 -35.33 19.83
C LEU A 128 2.15 -35.16 19.15
N ARG A 129 1.11 -35.90 19.57
CA ARG A 129 -0.27 -35.70 19.06
C ARG A 129 -0.77 -34.28 19.30
N LYS A 130 -0.52 -33.74 20.50
CA LYS A 130 -0.86 -32.35 20.82
C LYS A 130 -0.11 -31.35 19.92
N LEU A 131 1.18 -31.59 19.66
CA LEU A 131 1.94 -30.77 18.71
C LEU A 131 1.37 -30.84 17.30
N ILE A 132 0.99 -32.03 16.83
CA ILE A 132 0.36 -32.24 15.52
C ILE A 132 -0.93 -31.43 15.42
N ASP A 133 -1.80 -31.51 16.43
CA ASP A 133 -3.07 -30.76 16.45
C ASP A 133 -2.85 -29.25 16.43
N ASN A 134 -1.89 -28.75 17.21
CA ASN A 134 -1.53 -27.33 17.20
C ASN A 134 -0.97 -26.88 15.84
N CYS A 135 -0.14 -27.70 15.18
CA CYS A 135 0.39 -27.40 13.85
C CYS A 135 -0.72 -27.33 12.80
N VAL A 136 -1.67 -28.27 12.85
CA VAL A 136 -2.84 -28.28 11.97
C VAL A 136 -3.71 -27.04 12.22
N ALA A 137 -3.95 -26.69 13.49
CA ALA A 137 -4.73 -25.52 13.88
C ALA A 137 -4.12 -24.19 13.42
N CYS A 138 -2.79 -24.08 13.41
CA CYS A 138 -2.13 -22.89 12.85
C CYS A 138 -2.02 -22.94 11.31
N GLY A 139 -2.43 -24.03 10.65
CA GLY A 139 -2.39 -24.18 9.20
C GLY A 139 -1.01 -24.55 8.65
N ALA A 140 -0.20 -25.28 9.42
CA ALA A 140 1.12 -25.72 9.00
C ALA A 140 1.07 -26.93 8.04
N GLY A 141 1.98 -26.97 7.07
CA GLY A 141 2.17 -28.14 6.18
C GLY A 141 3.09 -29.24 6.75
N ASN A 142 3.98 -28.88 7.69
CA ASN A 142 4.96 -29.82 8.24
C ASN A 142 5.34 -29.48 9.69
N LEU A 143 5.55 -30.51 10.52
CA LEU A 143 6.16 -30.44 11.85
C LEU A 143 7.62 -30.90 11.77
N MET A 144 8.55 -29.97 11.96
CA MET A 144 9.99 -30.22 11.94
C MET A 144 10.53 -30.49 13.34
N MET A 145 11.19 -31.64 13.52
CA MET A 145 11.77 -32.10 14.77
C MET A 145 13.30 -31.97 14.76
N GLY A 146 13.87 -31.60 15.90
CA GLY A 146 15.34 -31.50 16.09
C GLY A 146 16.03 -32.84 16.42
N GLY A 147 15.26 -33.92 16.59
CA GLY A 147 15.81 -35.20 17.07
C GLY A 147 16.18 -35.18 18.55
N ILE A 148 17.00 -36.14 18.98
CA ILE A 148 17.37 -36.31 20.39
C ILE A 148 18.83 -36.72 20.53
N GLY A 149 19.58 -35.98 21.37
CA GLY A 149 21.00 -36.26 21.63
C GLY A 149 21.27 -37.29 22.73
N ASN A 150 20.26 -37.66 23.51
CA ASN A 150 20.40 -38.66 24.57
C ASN A 150 20.21 -40.07 24.01
N GLU A 151 21.30 -40.84 23.94
CA GLU A 151 21.31 -42.23 23.45
C GLU A 151 20.29 -43.14 24.14
N LYS A 152 20.08 -42.96 25.45
CA LYS A 152 19.11 -43.77 26.23
C LYS A 152 17.67 -43.53 25.79
N LEU A 153 17.38 -42.34 25.28
CA LEU A 153 16.04 -41.94 24.84
C LEU A 153 15.83 -42.09 23.33
N PHE A 154 16.89 -42.34 22.56
CA PHE A 154 16.86 -42.36 21.09
C PHE A 154 15.80 -43.31 20.54
N LYS A 155 15.79 -44.58 20.96
CA LYS A 155 14.82 -45.57 20.49
C LYS A 155 13.38 -45.20 20.87
N VAL A 156 13.17 -44.72 22.09
CA VAL A 156 11.83 -44.34 22.59
C VAL A 156 11.31 -43.11 21.86
N TYR A 157 12.18 -42.15 21.55
CA TYR A 157 11.85 -40.95 20.79
C TYR A 157 11.32 -41.26 19.39
N TYR A 158 12.05 -42.06 18.62
CA TYR A 158 11.62 -42.43 17.28
C TYR A 158 10.46 -43.43 17.27
N LYS A 159 10.31 -44.25 18.33
CA LYS A 159 9.08 -45.03 18.53
C LYS A 159 7.87 -44.11 18.70
N ALA A 160 7.94 -43.07 19.53
CA ALA A 160 6.84 -42.12 19.68
C ALA A 160 6.48 -41.41 18.36
N ILE A 161 7.47 -41.08 17.53
CA ILE A 161 7.25 -40.54 16.17
C ILE A 161 6.52 -41.54 15.28
N ALA A 162 6.96 -42.81 15.25
CA ALA A 162 6.33 -43.84 14.45
C ALA A 162 4.84 -44.03 14.82
N GLU A 163 4.52 -44.06 16.11
CA GLU A 163 3.14 -44.20 16.64
C GLU A 163 2.23 -42.99 16.34
N CYS A 164 2.80 -41.86 15.91
CA CYS A 164 2.05 -40.64 15.55
C CYS A 164 2.02 -40.35 14.05
N CYS A 165 2.71 -41.16 13.24
CA CYS A 165 2.88 -40.88 11.82
C CYS A 165 1.58 -40.97 11.02
N ASP A 166 0.74 -41.98 11.30
CA ASP A 166 -0.57 -42.13 10.68
C ASP A 166 -1.52 -41.01 11.10
N TYR A 167 -1.53 -40.68 12.40
CA TYR A 167 -2.32 -39.58 12.95
C TYR A 167 -2.01 -38.23 12.28
N ALA A 168 -0.73 -37.94 12.02
CA ALA A 168 -0.34 -36.74 11.28
C ALA A 168 -0.77 -36.82 9.80
N ALA A 169 -0.64 -37.99 9.18
CA ALA A 169 -0.98 -38.19 7.77
C ALA A 169 -2.48 -38.01 7.50
N GLU A 170 -3.34 -38.53 8.38
CA GLU A 170 -4.80 -38.36 8.33
C GLU A 170 -5.22 -36.88 8.39
N LYS A 171 -4.44 -36.05 9.08
CA LYS A 171 -4.65 -34.60 9.19
C LYS A 171 -3.93 -33.78 8.11
N GLY A 172 -3.26 -34.44 7.16
CA GLY A 172 -2.52 -33.78 6.09
C GLY A 172 -1.25 -33.05 6.53
N LEU A 173 -0.68 -33.41 7.69
CA LEU A 173 0.55 -32.82 8.22
C LEU A 173 1.74 -33.77 8.02
N GLY A 174 2.82 -33.29 7.39
CA GLY A 174 4.09 -34.02 7.33
C GLY A 174 4.86 -33.95 8.65
N ILE A 175 5.63 -34.99 8.99
CA ILE A 175 6.61 -34.93 10.08
C ILE A 175 8.00 -35.04 9.47
N SER A 176 8.95 -34.24 9.94
CA SER A 176 10.32 -34.31 9.47
C SER A 176 11.35 -34.22 10.59
N VAL A 177 12.56 -34.71 10.31
CA VAL A 177 13.75 -34.49 11.14
C VAL A 177 14.78 -33.69 10.35
N LYS A 178 15.51 -32.81 11.03
CA LYS A 178 16.64 -32.09 10.45
C LYS A 178 17.99 -32.49 11.04
N PRO A 179 19.10 -32.33 10.31
CA PRO A 179 20.43 -32.38 10.89
C PRO A 179 20.53 -31.41 12.08
N HIS A 180 20.75 -31.88 13.32
CA HIS A 180 20.65 -31.04 14.52
C HIS A 180 21.44 -31.56 15.75
N GLY A 181 22.64 -32.10 15.49
CA GLY A 181 23.57 -32.50 16.55
C GLY A 181 23.25 -33.86 17.16
N GLY A 182 24.13 -34.32 18.06
CA GLY A 182 23.99 -35.63 18.69
C GLY A 182 23.91 -36.77 17.66
N LEU A 183 22.79 -37.49 17.68
CA LEU A 183 22.58 -38.74 16.93
C LEU A 183 21.90 -38.54 15.58
N ASN A 184 21.67 -37.29 15.17
CA ASN A 184 21.13 -36.88 13.87
C ASN A 184 21.85 -35.62 13.36
N ALA A 185 23.18 -35.57 13.49
CA ALA A 185 24.00 -34.45 13.05
C ALA A 185 24.31 -34.47 11.54
N THR A 186 24.22 -35.62 10.88
CA THR A 186 24.57 -35.82 9.47
C THR A 186 23.44 -36.47 8.67
N GLY A 187 23.51 -36.39 7.34
CA GLY A 187 22.58 -37.05 6.43
C GLY A 187 22.45 -38.56 6.65
N PRO A 188 23.54 -39.34 6.81
CA PRO A 188 23.45 -40.77 7.12
C PRO A 188 22.75 -41.06 8.44
N GLN A 189 23.00 -40.24 9.46
CA GLN A 189 22.33 -40.38 10.75
C GLN A 189 20.84 -40.06 10.64
N CYS A 190 20.46 -39.00 9.91
CA CYS A 190 19.07 -38.70 9.61
C CYS A 190 18.41 -39.85 8.82
N ARG A 191 19.04 -40.40 7.77
CA ARG A 191 18.53 -41.55 7.02
C ARG A 191 18.25 -42.75 7.93
N LYS A 192 19.19 -43.09 8.82
CA LYS A 192 19.02 -44.17 9.79
C LYS A 192 17.76 -44.00 10.64
N THR A 193 17.40 -42.76 10.98
CA THR A 193 16.16 -42.48 11.73
C THR A 193 14.91 -42.62 10.87
N ILE A 194 14.98 -42.26 9.58
CA ILE A 194 13.88 -42.50 8.63
C ILE A 194 13.64 -43.99 8.44
N GLU A 195 14.71 -44.78 8.27
CA GLU A 195 14.65 -46.24 8.14
C GLU A 195 14.14 -46.92 9.42
N MET A 196 14.49 -46.39 10.59
CA MET A 196 13.99 -46.89 11.87
C MET A 196 12.49 -46.65 12.04
N VAL A 197 12.00 -45.47 11.66
CA VAL A 197 10.55 -45.15 11.72
C VAL A 197 9.79 -45.87 10.61
N ASN A 198 10.43 -46.09 9.46
CA ASN A 198 9.91 -46.80 8.29
C ASN A 198 8.50 -46.36 7.86
N HIS A 199 8.25 -45.04 7.82
CA HIS A 199 6.93 -44.50 7.49
C HIS A 199 7.00 -43.43 6.40
N LYS A 200 6.02 -43.42 5.48
CA LYS A 200 6.02 -42.49 4.34
C LYS A 200 5.83 -41.02 4.72
N ASN A 201 5.18 -40.77 5.85
CA ASN A 201 4.90 -39.43 6.39
C ASN A 201 6.03 -38.88 7.28
N PHE A 202 7.12 -39.62 7.45
CA PHE A 202 8.31 -39.16 8.17
C PHE A 202 9.49 -38.99 7.20
N ARG A 203 9.98 -37.77 7.06
CA ARG A 203 10.94 -37.37 6.02
C ARG A 203 12.02 -36.43 6.56
N ILE A 204 12.91 -35.95 5.69
CA ILE A 204 14.04 -35.10 6.09
C ILE A 204 13.78 -33.64 5.71
N TRP A 205 14.03 -32.75 6.67
CA TRP A 205 14.15 -31.32 6.43
C TRP A 205 15.64 -30.96 6.45
N TYR A 206 16.26 -30.85 5.28
CA TYR A 206 17.72 -30.77 5.18
C TYR A 206 18.25 -29.42 5.72
N ASP A 207 19.41 -29.42 6.37
CA ASP A 207 20.02 -28.21 6.94
C ASP A 207 21.53 -28.21 6.67
N PRO A 208 21.98 -27.61 5.54
CA PRO A 208 23.39 -27.63 5.15
C PRO A 208 24.29 -26.85 6.10
N GLY A 209 23.78 -25.78 6.73
CA GLY A 209 24.53 -25.03 7.74
C GLY A 209 24.85 -25.88 8.97
N ASN A 210 23.92 -26.75 9.39
CA ASN A 210 24.17 -27.68 10.49
C ASN A 210 25.17 -28.79 10.14
N ILE A 211 25.24 -29.23 8.89
CA ILE A 211 26.28 -30.19 8.47
C ILE A 211 27.68 -29.63 8.75
N TYR A 212 27.94 -28.38 8.35
CA TYR A 212 29.19 -27.71 8.69
C TYR A 212 29.33 -27.45 10.19
N TYR A 213 28.26 -26.97 10.83
CA TYR A 213 28.29 -26.66 12.26
C TYR A 213 28.70 -27.85 13.12
N TYR A 214 28.09 -29.02 12.93
CA TYR A 214 28.39 -30.20 13.76
C TYR A 214 29.65 -30.95 13.31
N SER A 215 30.15 -30.70 12.10
CA SER A 215 31.40 -31.29 11.62
C SER A 215 32.63 -30.41 11.84
N ASP A 216 32.49 -29.24 12.47
CA ASP A 216 33.56 -28.21 12.54
C ASP A 216 34.06 -27.75 11.18
N GLY A 217 33.18 -27.75 10.18
CA GLY A 217 33.52 -27.38 8.81
C GLY A 217 34.18 -28.52 8.01
N LYS A 218 34.30 -29.73 8.58
CA LYS A 218 35.03 -30.86 7.96
C LYS A 218 34.21 -31.67 6.96
N ARG A 219 32.88 -31.57 7.00
CA ARG A 219 31.98 -32.34 6.14
C ARG A 219 31.27 -31.40 5.18
N ASP A 220 31.45 -31.64 3.88
CA ASP A 220 30.79 -30.85 2.83
C ASP A 220 29.28 -31.20 2.77
N PRO A 221 28.37 -30.22 2.86
CA PRO A 221 26.94 -30.44 2.69
C PRO A 221 26.53 -30.97 1.30
N VAL A 222 27.35 -30.81 0.26
CA VAL A 222 27.09 -31.39 -1.06
C VAL A 222 27.26 -32.91 -1.01
N ASP A 223 28.36 -33.39 -0.44
CA ASP A 223 28.61 -34.82 -0.26
C ASP A 223 27.60 -35.45 0.71
N ASP A 224 27.28 -34.73 1.79
CA ASP A 224 26.29 -35.21 2.76
C ASP A 224 24.88 -35.30 2.15
N ALA A 225 24.49 -34.34 1.30
CA ALA A 225 23.17 -34.33 0.65
C ALA A 225 22.93 -35.59 -0.19
N ALA A 226 23.98 -36.19 -0.74
CA ALA A 226 23.88 -37.45 -1.48
C ALA A 226 23.32 -38.60 -0.66
N THR A 227 23.57 -38.56 0.65
CA THR A 227 23.16 -39.61 1.56
C THR A 227 21.68 -39.53 1.92
N VAL A 228 20.93 -38.53 1.46
CA VAL A 228 19.50 -38.35 1.77
C VAL A 228 18.59 -38.33 0.54
N ASP A 229 19.07 -38.86 -0.59
CA ASP A 229 18.29 -39.05 -1.81
C ASP A 229 16.95 -39.74 -1.56
N GLY A 230 15.89 -39.18 -2.16
CA GLY A 230 14.50 -39.62 -2.06
C GLY A 230 13.77 -39.22 -0.77
N LEU A 231 14.45 -38.58 0.19
CA LEU A 231 13.90 -38.37 1.53
C LEU A 231 13.62 -36.91 1.91
N VAL A 232 14.10 -35.94 1.14
CA VAL A 232 14.02 -34.51 1.49
C VAL A 232 12.68 -33.92 1.08
N VAL A 233 12.00 -33.26 2.03
CA VAL A 233 10.70 -32.59 1.84
C VAL A 233 10.73 -31.08 2.09
N GLY A 234 11.85 -30.56 2.60
CA GLY A 234 12.07 -29.14 2.85
C GLY A 234 13.52 -28.88 3.21
N MET A 235 13.95 -27.61 3.17
CA MET A 235 15.31 -27.23 3.53
C MET A 235 15.33 -25.97 4.40
N CYS A 236 16.13 -26.01 5.48
CA CYS A 236 16.55 -24.82 6.20
C CYS A 236 17.60 -24.09 5.37
N ILE A 237 17.35 -22.83 5.03
CA ILE A 237 18.35 -21.97 4.44
C ILE A 237 19.17 -21.38 5.59
N LYS A 238 20.27 -22.05 5.90
CA LYS A 238 21.18 -21.73 6.99
C LYS A 238 22.61 -21.86 6.48
N ASP A 239 23.39 -20.82 6.70
CA ASP A 239 24.78 -20.76 6.28
C ASP A 239 25.71 -20.93 7.49
N TYR A 240 27.00 -21.04 7.23
CA TYR A 240 28.01 -21.28 8.24
C TYR A 240 29.29 -20.50 7.91
N LYS A 241 29.86 -19.85 8.91
CA LYS A 241 31.22 -19.31 8.85
C LYS A 241 32.03 -19.89 10.00
N HIS A 242 33.21 -20.43 9.67
CA HIS A 242 34.10 -21.04 10.66
C HIS A 242 34.66 -19.98 11.64
N PRO A 243 34.85 -20.32 12.93
CA PRO A 243 34.36 -21.52 13.64
C PRO A 243 32.97 -21.26 14.24
N LYS A 244 31.97 -22.10 13.97
CA LYS A 244 30.65 -22.11 14.64
C LYS A 244 29.75 -20.86 14.48
N LYS A 245 30.01 -19.92 13.57
CA LYS A 245 29.07 -18.80 13.32
C LYS A 245 27.96 -19.27 12.37
N VAL A 246 26.71 -19.22 12.83
CA VAL A 246 25.52 -19.55 12.02
C VAL A 246 24.47 -18.44 11.97
N ASP A 247 24.58 -17.42 12.82
CA ASP A 247 23.74 -16.22 12.73
C ASP A 247 24.39 -15.25 11.72
N LEU A 248 24.28 -15.61 10.45
CA LEU A 248 24.73 -14.84 9.29
C LEU A 248 23.75 -15.01 8.14
N THR A 249 23.71 -14.02 7.25
CA THR A 249 22.80 -14.02 6.10
C THR A 249 23.25 -15.08 5.08
N PRO A 250 22.37 -16.01 4.68
CA PRO A 250 22.73 -17.03 3.73
C PRO A 250 23.23 -16.51 2.38
N GLY A 251 24.30 -17.13 1.88
CA GLY A 251 25.05 -16.67 0.71
C GLY A 251 26.30 -15.84 1.05
N THR A 252 26.65 -15.75 2.33
CA THR A 252 27.83 -15.00 2.81
C THR A 252 28.85 -15.87 3.57
N GLY A 253 28.53 -17.14 3.80
CA GLY A 253 29.37 -18.13 4.47
C GLY A 253 29.93 -19.18 3.52
N MET A 254 30.09 -20.39 4.04
CA MET A 254 30.77 -21.53 3.40
C MET A 254 29.83 -22.45 2.61
N VAL A 255 28.51 -22.33 2.78
CA VAL A 255 27.57 -23.22 2.08
C VAL A 255 27.47 -22.84 0.61
N ASP A 256 27.91 -23.75 -0.27
CA ASP A 256 27.63 -23.67 -1.71
C ASP A 256 26.17 -24.07 -1.99
N PHE A 257 25.26 -23.12 -1.75
CA PHE A 257 23.83 -23.34 -1.98
C PHE A 257 23.50 -23.80 -3.42
N PRO A 258 24.10 -23.25 -4.49
CA PRO A 258 23.96 -23.80 -5.85
C PRO A 258 24.30 -25.29 -5.95
N ALA A 259 25.46 -25.72 -5.45
CA ALA A 259 25.88 -27.12 -5.52
C ALA A 259 25.00 -28.03 -4.66
N VAL A 260 24.66 -27.61 -3.43
CA VAL A 260 23.74 -28.35 -2.55
C VAL A 260 22.36 -28.50 -3.21
N MET A 261 21.81 -27.43 -3.78
CA MET A 261 20.53 -27.48 -4.49
C MET A 261 20.59 -28.39 -5.73
N ALA A 262 21.70 -28.35 -6.48
CA ALA A 262 21.89 -29.24 -7.62
C ALA A 262 21.93 -30.71 -7.17
N ARG A 263 22.64 -31.02 -6.08
CA ARG A 263 22.72 -32.38 -5.56
C ARG A 263 21.38 -32.86 -5.00
N LEU A 264 20.65 -32.03 -4.26
CA LEU A 264 19.33 -32.38 -3.75
C LEU A 264 18.31 -32.61 -4.87
N LYS A 265 18.40 -31.85 -5.98
CA LYS A 265 17.59 -32.08 -7.19
C LYS A 265 17.88 -33.44 -7.82
N GLN A 266 19.15 -33.85 -7.89
CA GLN A 266 19.53 -35.20 -8.36
C GLN A 266 18.92 -36.28 -7.44
N GLY A 267 18.84 -36.01 -6.14
CA GLY A 267 18.18 -36.86 -5.15
C GLY A 267 16.65 -36.79 -5.14
N GLY A 268 16.01 -36.08 -6.07
CA GLY A 268 14.55 -36.01 -6.19
C GLY A 268 13.86 -34.81 -5.52
N PHE A 269 14.57 -33.98 -4.76
CA PHE A 269 14.01 -32.74 -4.19
C PHE A 269 14.01 -31.64 -5.25
N THR A 270 12.95 -31.61 -6.06
CA THR A 270 12.85 -30.75 -7.25
C THR A 270 11.93 -29.53 -7.06
N GLY A 271 11.31 -29.41 -5.88
CA GLY A 271 10.44 -28.31 -5.46
C GLY A 271 10.07 -28.47 -3.98
N GLY A 272 9.53 -27.41 -3.36
CA GLY A 272 9.11 -27.44 -1.95
C GLY A 272 9.64 -26.27 -1.10
N PRO A 273 9.50 -26.34 0.23
CA PRO A 273 9.91 -25.30 1.16
C PRO A 273 11.41 -25.05 1.23
N LEU A 274 11.79 -23.79 1.06
CA LEU A 274 13.13 -23.24 1.32
C LEU A 274 12.96 -22.13 2.35
N VAL A 275 13.21 -22.43 3.63
CA VAL A 275 12.86 -21.52 4.74
C VAL A 275 14.11 -21.05 5.46
N VAL A 276 14.37 -19.74 5.44
CA VAL A 276 15.53 -19.09 6.07
C VAL A 276 15.48 -19.25 7.58
N GLU A 277 16.50 -19.90 8.16
CA GLU A 277 16.58 -20.14 9.61
C GLU A 277 17.34 -19.03 10.33
N CYS A 278 18.41 -18.51 9.72
CA CYS A 278 19.29 -17.50 10.31
C CYS A 278 19.51 -16.32 9.37
N LEU A 279 19.77 -15.16 9.97
CA LEU A 279 20.23 -13.94 9.31
C LEU A 279 21.37 -13.34 10.15
N GLU A 280 22.15 -12.43 9.57
CA GLU A 280 23.06 -11.62 10.37
C GLU A 280 22.22 -10.82 11.41
N PRO A 281 22.53 -10.92 12.70
CA PRO A 281 21.74 -10.29 13.75
C PRO A 281 21.91 -8.76 13.70
N GLY A 282 20.84 -8.05 14.01
CA GLY A 282 20.86 -6.60 14.12
C GLY A 282 19.68 -6.05 14.91
N ASP A 283 19.43 -4.75 14.77
CA ASP A 283 18.14 -4.18 15.13
C ASP A 283 17.04 -4.67 14.16
N LEU A 284 15.79 -4.23 14.38
CA LEU A 284 14.65 -4.67 13.58
C LEU A 284 14.82 -4.33 12.09
N GLN A 285 15.37 -3.15 11.78
CA GLN A 285 15.54 -2.64 10.42
C GLN A 285 16.69 -3.33 9.70
N GLN A 286 17.82 -3.54 10.39
CA GLN A 286 18.96 -4.28 9.87
C GLN A 286 18.55 -5.73 9.57
N THR A 287 17.88 -6.41 10.51
CA THR A 287 17.44 -7.80 10.32
C THR A 287 16.44 -7.90 9.15
N LEU A 288 15.52 -6.93 9.01
CA LEU A 288 14.62 -6.82 7.87
C LEU A 288 15.37 -6.64 6.53
N ALA A 289 16.41 -5.80 6.51
CA ALA A 289 17.24 -5.61 5.31
C ALA A 289 17.96 -6.90 4.91
N GLU A 290 18.49 -7.65 5.86
CA GLU A 290 19.08 -8.97 5.61
C GLU A 290 18.05 -9.99 5.11
N ALA A 291 16.83 -9.95 5.66
CA ALA A 291 15.72 -10.78 5.21
C ALA A 291 15.36 -10.51 3.73
N LYS A 292 15.35 -9.24 3.30
CA LYS A 292 15.15 -8.84 1.90
C LYS A 292 16.29 -9.36 1.00
N LYS A 293 17.55 -9.23 1.44
CA LYS A 293 18.73 -9.72 0.69
C LYS A 293 18.67 -11.23 0.46
N VAL A 294 18.42 -12.01 1.51
CA VAL A 294 18.38 -13.48 1.36
C VAL A 294 17.19 -13.93 0.53
N ARG A 295 16.03 -13.25 0.61
CA ARG A 295 14.88 -13.57 -0.26
C ARG A 295 15.28 -13.45 -1.72
N GLN A 296 15.89 -12.33 -2.10
CA GLN A 296 16.37 -12.08 -3.47
C GLN A 296 17.44 -13.10 -3.90
N PHE A 297 18.33 -13.48 -2.99
CA PHE A 297 19.31 -14.53 -3.22
C PHE A 297 18.64 -15.87 -3.53
N LEU A 298 17.63 -16.28 -2.76
CA LEU A 298 16.89 -17.53 -2.97
C LEU A 298 16.07 -17.51 -4.25
N GLU A 299 15.42 -16.40 -4.57
CA GLU A 299 14.70 -16.22 -5.83
C GLU A 299 15.63 -16.36 -7.05
N LYS A 300 16.86 -15.82 -6.95
CA LYS A 300 17.90 -16.03 -7.97
C LYS A 300 18.33 -17.49 -8.04
N LEU A 301 18.54 -18.13 -6.89
CA LEU A 301 18.98 -19.52 -6.77
C LEU A 301 17.97 -20.52 -7.36
N THR A 302 16.67 -20.30 -7.15
CA THR A 302 15.61 -21.20 -7.62
C THR A 302 15.12 -20.87 -9.03
N GLY A 303 15.55 -19.75 -9.59
CA GLY A 303 14.99 -19.22 -10.83
C GLY A 303 13.57 -18.66 -10.66
N GLN A 304 13.05 -18.55 -9.43
CA GLN A 304 11.79 -17.88 -9.11
C GLN A 304 12.00 -16.40 -8.80
N LYS A 305 12.90 -15.75 -9.54
CA LYS A 305 12.95 -14.29 -9.58
C LYS A 305 11.51 -13.76 -9.60
N ALA A 306 11.15 -12.93 -8.62
CA ALA A 306 10.23 -11.84 -8.91
C ALA A 306 10.76 -11.23 -10.21
N SER A 307 9.98 -11.32 -11.29
CA SER A 307 10.39 -11.07 -12.67
C SER A 307 11.33 -9.87 -12.80
N ALA A 308 12.62 -10.12 -12.64
CA ALA A 308 13.71 -9.33 -13.14
C ALA A 308 14.41 -10.25 -14.13
N ARG A 309 13.66 -10.66 -15.17
CA ARG A 309 14.25 -11.28 -16.37
C ARG A 309 15.53 -10.50 -16.68
N ARG A 310 16.67 -11.20 -16.73
CA ARG A 310 17.79 -10.71 -17.53
C ARG A 310 17.25 -10.66 -18.95
N THR A 311 16.72 -9.52 -19.33
CA THR A 311 16.60 -9.14 -20.71
C THR A 311 18.03 -9.01 -21.21
N SER A 312 18.43 -9.87 -22.16
CA SER A 312 18.93 -9.26 -23.39
C SER A 312 17.90 -8.20 -23.76
N ALA A 313 18.27 -6.92 -23.72
CA ALA A 313 17.36 -5.79 -23.82
C ALA A 313 16.45 -5.90 -25.06
N ARG A 314 15.31 -6.57 -24.90
CA ARG A 314 14.06 -6.13 -25.47
C ARG A 314 13.42 -5.31 -24.37
N VAL A 315 13.48 -3.99 -24.52
CA VAL A 315 12.63 -3.07 -23.76
C VAL A 315 11.22 -3.64 -23.80
N THR A 316 10.69 -4.10 -22.67
CA THR A 316 9.29 -4.53 -22.62
C THR A 316 8.45 -3.31 -22.98
N GLN A 317 7.69 -3.41 -24.07
CA GLN A 317 6.93 -2.30 -24.62
C GLN A 317 5.96 -1.76 -23.56
N LEU A 318 5.97 -0.45 -23.35
CA LEU A 318 4.98 0.22 -22.51
C LEU A 318 3.66 0.26 -23.27
N THR A 319 2.59 -0.20 -22.65
CA THR A 319 1.23 0.00 -23.15
C THR A 319 0.47 0.97 -22.26
N ALA A 320 -0.36 1.81 -22.88
CA ALA A 320 -1.28 2.68 -22.17
C ALA A 320 -2.67 2.64 -22.78
N GLY A 321 -3.69 2.80 -21.94
CA GLY A 321 -5.07 2.98 -22.39
C GLY A 321 -5.70 4.16 -21.67
N LEU A 322 -6.60 4.85 -22.38
CA LEU A 322 -7.28 6.06 -21.92
C LEU A 322 -8.80 5.83 -21.94
N ALA A 323 -9.50 6.34 -20.94
CA ALA A 323 -10.95 6.35 -20.93
C ALA A 323 -11.49 7.58 -20.19
N VAL A 324 -12.71 7.99 -20.56
CA VAL A 324 -13.42 9.12 -19.96
C VAL A 324 -14.80 8.65 -19.51
N ALA A 325 -15.24 9.07 -18.32
CA ALA A 325 -16.59 8.88 -17.80
C ALA A 325 -17.21 10.22 -17.42
N ASP A 326 -18.49 10.41 -17.72
CA ASP A 326 -19.27 11.55 -17.21
C ASP A 326 -19.65 11.29 -15.74
N ILE A 327 -19.21 12.18 -14.86
CA ILE A 327 -19.49 12.16 -13.42
C ILE A 327 -20.39 13.34 -13.00
N THR A 328 -21.04 14.02 -13.94
CA THR A 328 -21.93 15.16 -13.67
C THR A 328 -23.15 14.71 -12.86
N PRO A 329 -23.43 15.33 -11.69
CA PRO A 329 -24.64 15.06 -10.91
C PRO A 329 -25.90 15.62 -11.59
N PRO A 330 -27.11 15.17 -11.18
CA PRO A 330 -28.36 15.78 -11.64
C PRO A 330 -28.52 17.23 -11.14
N ILE A 331 -29.31 18.02 -11.87
CA ILE A 331 -29.73 19.37 -11.46
C ILE A 331 -30.45 19.30 -10.11
N GLY A 332 -30.21 20.30 -9.25
CA GLY A 332 -30.73 20.37 -7.88
C GLY A 332 -29.83 19.70 -6.85
N TYR A 333 -28.79 18.96 -7.24
CA TYR A 333 -27.82 18.39 -6.31
C TYR A 333 -26.91 19.49 -5.73
N ARG A 334 -26.52 19.37 -4.46
CA ARG A 334 -25.71 20.37 -3.75
C ARG A 334 -24.32 20.53 -4.36
N MET A 335 -23.78 21.74 -4.31
CA MET A 335 -22.47 22.08 -4.86
C MET A 335 -21.43 22.31 -3.76
N SER A 336 -20.23 21.80 -3.97
CA SER A 336 -19.06 22.01 -3.10
C SER A 336 -18.41 23.38 -3.33
N GLY A 337 -17.45 23.77 -2.49
CA GLY A 337 -16.52 24.88 -2.72
C GLY A 337 -16.73 26.10 -1.83
N TYR A 338 -17.94 26.28 -1.29
CA TYR A 338 -18.31 27.45 -0.50
C TYR A 338 -18.96 26.99 0.81
N PHE A 339 -19.01 27.89 1.78
CA PHE A 339 -19.58 27.61 3.10
C PHE A 339 -21.12 27.69 3.14
N SER A 340 -21.73 28.37 2.18
CA SER A 340 -23.19 28.43 2.02
C SER A 340 -23.72 27.29 1.17
N GLU A 341 -24.96 26.89 1.43
CA GLU A 341 -25.66 25.91 0.60
C GLU A 341 -25.90 26.49 -0.80
N ARG A 342 -25.54 25.71 -1.82
CA ARG A 342 -25.76 26.05 -3.23
C ARG A 342 -26.30 24.83 -3.95
N LEU A 343 -27.37 25.03 -4.70
CA LEU A 343 -27.98 23.98 -5.51
C LEU A 343 -27.64 24.20 -6.98
N SER A 344 -27.31 23.13 -7.68
CA SER A 344 -27.04 23.23 -9.12
C SER A 344 -28.30 23.60 -9.89
N THR A 345 -28.22 24.62 -10.74
CA THR A 345 -29.27 25.04 -11.68
C THR A 345 -29.00 24.58 -13.11
N GLY A 346 -27.90 23.86 -13.35
CA GLY A 346 -27.53 23.37 -14.68
C GLY A 346 -26.05 23.04 -14.82
N THR A 347 -25.62 22.84 -16.06
CA THR A 347 -24.24 22.48 -16.40
C THR A 347 -23.75 23.43 -17.49
N SER A 348 -22.64 24.13 -17.25
CA SER A 348 -21.96 24.95 -18.26
C SER A 348 -21.05 24.08 -19.13
N ASN A 349 -20.34 23.14 -18.51
CA ASN A 349 -19.60 22.07 -19.18
C ASN A 349 -19.55 20.84 -18.26
N PRO A 350 -19.54 19.62 -18.85
CA PRO A 350 -19.64 18.38 -18.08
C PRO A 350 -18.42 18.15 -17.18
N LEU A 351 -18.65 17.47 -16.06
CA LEU A 351 -17.62 17.01 -15.16
C LEU A 351 -17.20 15.60 -15.56
N HIS A 352 -15.91 15.35 -15.73
CA HIS A 352 -15.40 14.04 -16.14
C HIS A 352 -14.49 13.40 -15.10
N ALA A 353 -14.50 12.06 -15.07
CA ALA A 353 -13.39 11.26 -14.58
C ALA A 353 -12.61 10.74 -15.78
N LYS A 354 -11.31 11.01 -15.83
CA LYS A 354 -10.43 10.64 -16.95
C LYS A 354 -9.33 9.73 -16.43
N ALA A 355 -9.25 8.52 -16.97
CA ALA A 355 -8.32 7.50 -16.53
C ALA A 355 -7.23 7.23 -17.56
N ILE A 356 -6.04 6.94 -17.06
CA ILE A 356 -4.97 6.28 -17.78
C ILE A 356 -4.59 5.00 -17.05
N VAL A 357 -4.43 3.92 -17.81
CA VAL A 357 -3.81 2.67 -17.34
C VAL A 357 -2.49 2.49 -18.06
N LEU A 358 -1.46 2.10 -17.33
CA LEU A 358 -0.10 1.83 -17.82
C LEU A 358 0.27 0.40 -17.47
N ARG A 359 0.85 -0.35 -18.42
CA ARG A 359 1.42 -1.68 -18.17
C ARG A 359 2.79 -1.81 -18.81
N GLN A 360 3.73 -2.38 -18.07
CA GLN A 360 5.06 -2.71 -18.57
C GLN A 360 5.64 -3.90 -17.79
N GLY A 361 5.92 -5.00 -18.48
CA GLY A 361 6.33 -6.24 -17.82
C GLY A 361 5.26 -6.71 -16.84
N GLU A 362 5.64 -6.97 -15.59
CA GLU A 362 4.70 -7.36 -14.51
C GLU A 362 4.05 -6.14 -13.82
N THR A 363 4.52 -4.92 -14.09
CA THR A 363 4.01 -3.73 -13.43
C THR A 363 2.78 -3.22 -14.17
N SER A 364 1.69 -3.01 -13.43
CA SER A 364 0.50 -2.32 -13.89
C SER A 364 0.13 -1.19 -12.91
N ALA A 365 -0.39 -0.10 -13.46
CA ALA A 365 -0.68 1.14 -12.73
C ALA A 365 -1.86 1.87 -13.36
N ALA A 366 -2.61 2.62 -12.56
CA ALA A 366 -3.67 3.49 -13.05
C ALA A 366 -3.64 4.87 -12.36
N MET A 367 -4.02 5.90 -13.10
CA MET A 367 -4.24 7.24 -12.56
C MET A 367 -5.59 7.76 -13.09
N VAL A 368 -6.41 8.33 -12.21
CA VAL A 368 -7.71 8.93 -12.55
C VAL A 368 -7.77 10.37 -12.07
N PHE A 369 -8.24 11.28 -12.93
CA PHE A 369 -8.39 12.70 -12.64
C PHE A 369 -9.85 13.09 -12.77
N CYS A 370 -10.41 13.66 -11.70
CA CYS A 370 -11.84 13.89 -11.55
C CYS A 370 -12.14 15.38 -11.43
N ASP A 371 -13.06 15.88 -12.25
CA ASP A 371 -13.53 17.27 -12.24
C ASP A 371 -14.46 17.55 -11.04
N ILE A 372 -13.94 17.40 -9.82
CA ILE A 372 -14.63 17.59 -8.53
C ILE A 372 -13.70 18.29 -7.53
N ILE A 373 -14.23 18.70 -6.37
CA ILE A 373 -13.44 19.43 -5.37
C ILE A 373 -12.38 18.57 -4.66
N GLY A 374 -12.66 17.28 -4.46
CA GLY A 374 -11.90 16.40 -3.59
C GLY A 374 -12.54 15.02 -3.48
N LEU A 375 -11.82 14.09 -2.88
CA LEU A 375 -12.22 12.70 -2.66
C LEU A 375 -12.31 12.42 -1.17
N SER A 376 -13.30 11.63 -0.74
CA SER A 376 -13.23 11.00 0.58
C SER A 376 -12.45 9.69 0.50
N LEU A 377 -11.71 9.37 1.56
CA LEU A 377 -10.94 8.12 1.66
C LEU A 377 -11.78 6.87 1.42
N ASP A 378 -13.03 6.83 1.87
CA ASP A 378 -13.92 5.68 1.66
C ASP A 378 -14.18 5.45 0.16
N ILE A 379 -14.59 6.50 -0.55
CA ILE A 379 -14.94 6.44 -1.97
C ILE A 379 -13.72 6.05 -2.82
N SER A 380 -12.57 6.66 -2.57
CA SER A 380 -11.34 6.32 -3.30
C SER A 380 -10.88 4.89 -2.98
N SER A 381 -10.93 4.46 -1.72
CA SER A 381 -10.51 3.11 -1.31
C SER A 381 -11.39 2.03 -1.93
N ARG A 382 -12.70 2.25 -1.95
CA ARG A 382 -13.67 1.33 -2.57
C ARG A 382 -13.48 1.26 -4.09
N ALA A 383 -13.35 2.40 -4.76
CA ALA A 383 -13.12 2.45 -6.21
C ALA A 383 -11.82 1.74 -6.61
N ARG A 384 -10.72 1.96 -5.86
CA ARG A 384 -9.43 1.28 -6.07
C ARG A 384 -9.54 -0.23 -5.88
N ARG A 385 -10.25 -0.69 -4.84
CA ARG A 385 -10.47 -2.13 -4.58
C ARG A 385 -11.25 -2.79 -5.71
N TRP A 386 -12.37 -2.19 -6.11
CA TRP A 386 -13.21 -2.72 -7.20
C TRP A 386 -12.47 -2.71 -8.54
N ALA A 387 -11.70 -1.67 -8.83
CA ALA A 387 -10.85 -1.64 -10.01
C ALA A 387 -9.77 -2.74 -9.96
N ALA A 388 -9.14 -2.95 -8.79
CA ALA A 388 -8.11 -3.97 -8.60
C ALA A 388 -8.65 -5.39 -8.83
N GLU A 389 -9.81 -5.70 -8.26
CA GLU A 389 -10.49 -7.00 -8.44
C GLU A 389 -10.81 -7.30 -9.92
N ARG A 390 -11.13 -6.27 -10.71
CA ARG A 390 -11.56 -6.43 -12.11
C ARG A 390 -10.46 -6.33 -13.16
N THR A 391 -9.34 -5.69 -12.83
CA THR A 391 -8.22 -5.47 -13.77
C THR A 391 -6.94 -6.21 -13.39
N GLY A 392 -6.83 -6.65 -12.14
CA GLY A 392 -5.59 -7.18 -11.57
C GLY A 392 -4.53 -6.10 -11.25
N ILE A 393 -4.84 -4.81 -11.44
CA ILE A 393 -3.95 -3.70 -11.04
C ILE A 393 -3.97 -3.61 -9.51
N PRO A 394 -2.84 -3.72 -8.79
CA PRO A 394 -2.86 -3.60 -7.33
C PRO A 394 -3.48 -2.28 -6.89
N ALA A 395 -4.34 -2.30 -5.87
CA ALA A 395 -4.96 -1.07 -5.36
C ALA A 395 -3.92 0.00 -4.99
N SER A 396 -2.78 -0.42 -4.43
CA SER A 396 -1.60 0.43 -4.13
C SER A 396 -0.98 1.12 -5.36
N ASN A 397 -1.29 0.64 -6.57
CA ASN A 397 -0.81 1.17 -7.85
C ASN A 397 -1.89 1.99 -8.59
N ILE A 398 -3.00 2.31 -7.93
CA ILE A 398 -4.08 3.13 -8.47
C ILE A 398 -4.09 4.46 -7.72
N LEU A 399 -3.89 5.55 -8.45
CA LEU A 399 -4.05 6.93 -7.97
C LEU A 399 -5.37 7.49 -8.50
N ILE A 400 -6.11 8.17 -7.63
CA ILE A 400 -7.32 8.92 -7.98
C ILE A 400 -7.14 10.33 -7.40
N ALA A 401 -7.22 11.35 -8.24
CA ALA A 401 -7.02 12.75 -7.91
C ALA A 401 -8.23 13.59 -8.32
N ALA A 402 -8.51 14.62 -7.53
CA ALA A 402 -9.48 15.64 -7.89
C ALA A 402 -8.77 16.84 -8.54
N THR A 403 -9.42 17.49 -9.51
CA THR A 403 -8.88 18.71 -10.11
C THR A 403 -9.07 19.92 -9.22
N HIS A 404 -9.95 19.84 -8.20
CA HIS A 404 -10.32 20.91 -7.27
C HIS A 404 -11.39 21.89 -7.78
N SER A 405 -12.26 21.46 -8.70
CA SER A 405 -13.37 22.33 -9.16
C SER A 405 -14.31 22.72 -8.01
N HIS A 406 -14.46 24.03 -7.81
CA HIS A 406 -15.38 24.65 -6.85
C HIS A 406 -16.83 24.72 -7.35
N THR A 407 -17.10 24.17 -8.53
CA THR A 407 -18.46 24.04 -9.07
C THR A 407 -18.77 22.57 -9.38
N GLY A 408 -18.38 21.67 -8.48
CA GLY A 408 -18.72 20.24 -8.49
C GLY A 408 -19.69 19.83 -7.36
N PRO A 409 -20.06 18.54 -7.22
CA PRO A 409 -20.98 18.05 -6.20
C PRO A 409 -20.45 18.16 -4.77
N LEU A 410 -21.33 18.44 -3.82
CA LEU A 410 -21.13 18.26 -2.39
C LEU A 410 -21.73 16.92 -1.95
N TYR A 411 -20.89 15.91 -1.80
CA TYR A 411 -21.30 14.53 -1.49
C TYR A 411 -20.65 13.95 -0.22
N PHE A 412 -19.73 14.68 0.41
CA PHE A 412 -19.02 14.23 1.60
C PHE A 412 -18.67 15.38 2.55
N GLY A 413 -18.23 15.05 3.76
CA GLY A 413 -17.72 16.00 4.75
C GLY A 413 -18.80 16.65 5.62
N ALA A 414 -18.35 17.53 6.53
CA ALA A 414 -19.20 18.08 7.59
C ALA A 414 -20.30 19.01 7.06
N LEU A 415 -20.02 19.79 6.00
CA LEU A 415 -21.06 20.64 5.38
C LEU A 415 -22.15 19.81 4.71
N ARG A 416 -21.78 18.76 3.94
CA ARG A 416 -22.78 17.82 3.40
C ARG A 416 -23.63 17.23 4.51
N LYS A 417 -22.99 16.74 5.58
CA LYS A 417 -23.69 16.15 6.72
C LYS A 417 -24.66 17.14 7.35
N HIS A 418 -24.22 18.37 7.59
CA HIS A 418 -25.05 19.42 8.17
C HIS A 418 -26.32 19.69 7.34
N PHE A 419 -26.15 19.99 6.05
CA PHE A 419 -27.30 20.29 5.18
C PHE A 419 -28.23 19.08 4.99
N HIS A 420 -27.65 17.88 4.88
CA HIS A 420 -28.42 16.65 4.80
C HIS A 420 -29.28 16.42 6.04
N ASP A 421 -28.68 16.49 7.23
CA ASP A 421 -29.39 16.29 8.49
C ASP A 421 -30.49 17.34 8.69
N ALA A 422 -30.23 18.60 8.34
CA ALA A 422 -31.22 19.68 8.40
C ALA A 422 -32.41 19.41 7.47
N ALA A 423 -32.15 19.03 6.22
CA ALA A 423 -33.20 18.73 5.25
C ALA A 423 -34.03 17.50 5.64
N VAL A 424 -33.39 16.44 6.17
CA VAL A 424 -34.08 15.26 6.69
C VAL A 424 -34.95 15.61 7.90
N ALA A 425 -34.46 16.46 8.81
CA ALA A 425 -35.25 16.91 9.95
C ALA A 425 -36.48 17.73 9.54
N GLU A 426 -36.37 18.54 8.48
CA GLU A 426 -37.46 19.39 7.99
C GLU A 426 -38.48 18.63 7.12
N HIS A 427 -38.01 17.73 6.25
CA HIS A 427 -38.85 17.11 5.21
C HIS A 427 -38.99 15.59 5.34
N GLY A 428 -38.39 14.96 6.35
CA GLY A 428 -38.35 13.49 6.54
C GLY A 428 -37.44 12.75 5.55
N SER A 429 -36.90 13.45 4.56
CA SER A 429 -35.94 12.97 3.56
C SER A 429 -35.16 14.16 3.01
N ASP A 430 -34.05 13.93 2.30
CA ASP A 430 -33.27 15.02 1.70
C ASP A 430 -33.65 15.23 0.22
N PRO A 431 -34.39 16.30 -0.12
CA PRO A 431 -34.85 16.54 -1.49
C PRO A 431 -33.71 16.90 -2.46
N CYS A 432 -32.53 17.27 -1.95
CA CYS A 432 -31.36 17.62 -2.78
C CYS A 432 -30.49 16.39 -3.10
N GLU A 433 -30.69 15.27 -2.41
CA GLU A 433 -29.92 14.03 -2.59
C GLU A 433 -30.80 12.87 -3.07
N LYS A 434 -31.55 13.12 -4.16
CA LYS A 434 -32.45 12.13 -4.79
C LYS A 434 -31.72 10.90 -5.35
N VAL A 435 -30.40 11.01 -5.52
CA VAL A 435 -29.53 9.93 -6.00
C VAL A 435 -28.40 9.73 -5.00
N ASN A 436 -27.96 8.48 -4.84
CA ASN A 436 -26.74 8.20 -4.11
C ASN A 436 -25.51 8.47 -4.99
N TYR A 437 -25.17 9.74 -5.14
CA TYR A 437 -24.07 10.18 -6.01
C TYR A 437 -22.72 9.57 -5.58
N ALA A 438 -22.50 9.40 -4.27
CA ALA A 438 -21.28 8.81 -3.75
C ALA A 438 -21.09 7.37 -4.26
N GLU A 439 -22.13 6.54 -4.20
CA GLU A 439 -22.10 5.17 -4.77
C GLU A 439 -21.89 5.16 -6.29
N GLN A 440 -22.62 6.01 -7.02
CA GLN A 440 -22.44 6.14 -8.47
C GLN A 440 -21.02 6.56 -8.82
N LEU A 441 -20.40 7.42 -8.01
CA LEU A 441 -19.01 7.84 -8.22
C LEU A 441 -18.04 6.66 -8.04
N VAL A 442 -18.20 5.82 -7.02
CA VAL A 442 -17.37 4.61 -6.84
C VAL A 442 -17.41 3.72 -8.09
N GLU A 443 -18.61 3.42 -8.57
CA GLU A 443 -18.82 2.58 -9.76
C GLU A 443 -18.19 3.21 -11.01
N LYS A 444 -18.49 4.49 -11.28
CA LYS A 444 -17.93 5.21 -12.43
C LYS A 444 -16.40 5.28 -12.41
N LEU A 445 -15.79 5.47 -11.23
CA LEU A 445 -14.34 5.51 -11.06
C LEU A 445 -13.70 4.14 -11.32
N ALA A 446 -14.28 3.06 -10.80
CA ALA A 446 -13.80 1.72 -11.10
C ALA A 446 -13.96 1.39 -12.59
N ASP A 447 -15.09 1.75 -13.20
CA ASP A 447 -15.44 1.46 -14.59
C ASP A 447 -14.57 2.19 -15.59
N VAL A 448 -14.25 3.45 -15.34
CA VAL A 448 -13.35 4.19 -16.22
C VAL A 448 -11.94 3.58 -16.20
N ILE A 449 -11.48 3.03 -15.07
CA ILE A 449 -10.21 2.29 -15.01
C ILE A 449 -10.29 0.99 -15.82
N VAL A 450 -11.37 0.21 -15.70
CA VAL A 450 -11.55 -1.03 -16.48
C VAL A 450 -11.59 -0.74 -17.97
N ARG A 451 -12.30 0.30 -18.40
CA ARG A 451 -12.33 0.71 -19.81
C ARG A 451 -10.97 1.18 -20.31
N ALA A 452 -10.22 1.91 -19.49
CA ALA A 452 -8.86 2.31 -19.83
C ALA A 452 -7.93 1.08 -19.94
N ASP A 453 -8.03 0.10 -19.04
CA ASP A 453 -7.26 -1.15 -19.10
C ASP A 453 -7.56 -1.94 -20.37
N ALA A 454 -8.85 -2.08 -20.72
CA ALA A 454 -9.28 -2.74 -21.95
C ALA A 454 -8.85 -2.00 -23.23
N ALA A 455 -8.63 -0.69 -23.14
CA ALA A 455 -8.17 0.14 -24.25
C ALA A 455 -6.63 0.20 -24.37
N ALA A 456 -5.89 -0.54 -23.52
CA ALA A 456 -4.43 -0.46 -23.47
C ALA A 456 -3.78 -0.93 -24.78
N LYS A 457 -2.93 -0.07 -25.35
CA LYS A 457 -2.18 -0.31 -26.59
C LYS A 457 -0.74 0.16 -26.43
N PRO A 458 0.20 -0.34 -27.23
CA PRO A 458 1.56 0.19 -27.28
C PRO A 458 1.62 1.71 -27.43
N VAL A 459 2.41 2.37 -26.59
CA VAL A 459 2.60 3.83 -26.64
C VAL A 459 4.06 4.25 -26.55
N ARG A 460 4.33 5.48 -26.98
CA ARG A 460 5.55 6.23 -26.74
C ARG A 460 5.24 7.45 -25.89
N LEU A 461 6.15 7.79 -24.97
CA LEU A 461 6.03 8.97 -24.12
C LEU A 461 7.01 10.05 -24.56
N ALA A 462 6.62 11.31 -24.37
CA ALA A 462 7.52 12.45 -24.37
C ALA A 462 7.22 13.32 -23.15
N ALA A 463 8.24 13.80 -22.44
CA ALA A 463 8.06 14.46 -21.16
C ALA A 463 8.97 15.68 -21.02
N GLY A 464 8.62 16.57 -20.09
CA GLY A 464 9.39 17.75 -19.76
C GLY A 464 8.55 18.78 -19.00
N SER A 465 9.16 19.94 -18.75
CA SER A 465 8.48 21.09 -18.14
C SER A 465 8.82 22.40 -18.84
N THR A 466 8.01 23.42 -18.58
CA THR A 466 8.25 24.83 -18.96
C THR A 466 7.66 25.75 -17.90
N GLY A 467 7.90 27.06 -17.97
CA GLY A 467 7.30 28.04 -17.07
C GLY A 467 6.11 28.77 -17.71
N GLN A 468 5.05 29.00 -16.92
CA GLN A 468 3.97 29.93 -17.23
C GLN A 468 3.79 30.93 -16.08
N GLN A 469 4.12 32.19 -16.34
CA GLN A 469 3.98 33.28 -15.37
C GLN A 469 2.64 34.01 -15.54
N GLY A 470 2.26 34.76 -14.51
CA GLY A 470 1.12 35.69 -14.57
C GLY A 470 -0.28 35.05 -14.51
N LEU A 471 -0.36 33.74 -14.24
CA LEU A 471 -1.64 33.04 -13.98
C LEU A 471 -1.83 32.67 -12.50
N SER A 472 -0.72 32.38 -11.80
CA SER A 472 -0.72 31.92 -10.40
C SER A 472 -0.14 32.98 -9.47
N PHE A 473 -0.80 33.21 -8.35
CA PHE A 473 -0.43 34.22 -7.36
C PHE A 473 -0.54 33.64 -5.94
N ASN A 474 0.43 33.90 -5.07
CA ASN A 474 0.29 33.52 -3.67
C ASN A 474 -0.83 34.35 -3.03
N ARG A 475 -1.71 33.69 -2.27
CA ARG A 475 -2.92 34.32 -1.71
C ARG A 475 -2.78 34.77 -0.26
N ARG A 476 -1.58 34.60 0.32
CA ARG A 476 -1.23 35.01 1.68
C ARG A 476 -0.25 36.18 1.64
N PHE A 477 -0.46 37.18 2.49
CA PHE A 477 0.33 38.41 2.50
C PHE A 477 0.73 38.83 3.91
N HIS A 478 1.98 39.26 4.08
CA HIS A 478 2.38 40.00 5.27
C HIS A 478 1.83 41.42 5.20
N MET A 479 1.25 41.87 6.30
CA MET A 479 0.62 43.17 6.43
C MET A 479 1.49 44.12 7.28
N LYS A 480 1.26 45.44 7.16
CA LYS A 480 1.99 46.47 7.94
C LYS A 480 1.80 46.35 9.45
N ASP A 481 0.69 45.77 9.91
CA ASP A 481 0.39 45.51 11.32
C ASP A 481 1.12 44.27 11.89
N GLY A 482 1.96 43.61 11.09
CA GLY A 482 2.70 42.40 11.46
C GLY A 482 1.94 41.09 11.28
N THR A 483 0.66 41.13 10.92
CA THR A 483 -0.15 39.93 10.68
C THR A 483 0.10 39.33 9.29
N VAL A 484 -0.29 38.05 9.10
CA VAL A 484 -0.48 37.46 7.78
C VAL A 484 -1.97 37.31 7.49
N ARG A 485 -2.41 37.76 6.31
CA ARG A 485 -3.82 37.70 5.89
C ARG A 485 -3.99 36.96 4.57
N PHE A 486 -5.07 36.18 4.49
CA PHE A 486 -5.55 35.53 3.27
C PHE A 486 -6.38 36.53 2.46
N ASN A 487 -6.08 36.68 1.17
CA ASN A 487 -6.80 37.53 0.22
C ASN A 487 -7.21 38.90 0.82
N PRO A 488 -6.26 39.78 1.20
CA PRO A 488 -6.54 41.03 1.91
C PRO A 488 -7.30 42.10 1.08
N GLY A 489 -7.76 41.75 -0.13
CA GLY A 489 -8.46 42.65 -1.05
C GLY A 489 -7.52 43.25 -2.10
N ALA A 490 -8.12 43.62 -3.25
CA ALA A 490 -7.39 44.23 -4.35
C ALA A 490 -6.90 45.64 -3.99
N LEU A 491 -5.65 45.96 -4.34
CA LEU A 491 -4.99 47.25 -4.08
C LEU A 491 -4.97 47.65 -2.60
N ASN A 492 -4.98 46.68 -1.67
CA ASN A 492 -4.92 46.97 -0.25
C ASN A 492 -3.56 47.64 0.08
N PRO A 493 -3.55 48.89 0.60
CA PRO A 493 -2.33 49.66 0.84
C PRO A 493 -1.49 49.14 2.02
N ASP A 494 -2.04 48.20 2.81
CA ASP A 494 -1.36 47.60 3.97
C ASP A 494 -0.61 46.33 3.61
N ILE A 495 -0.72 45.84 2.37
CA ILE A 495 0.10 44.72 1.88
C ILE A 495 1.56 45.17 1.86
N VAL A 496 2.42 44.39 2.52
CA VAL A 496 3.89 44.57 2.45
C VAL A 496 4.47 43.71 1.33
N ARG A 497 4.16 42.40 1.34
CA ARG A 497 4.62 41.43 0.33
C ARG A 497 3.86 40.10 0.46
N PRO A 498 3.89 39.24 -0.57
CA PRO A 498 3.46 37.84 -0.46
C PRO A 498 4.18 37.09 0.68
N ALA A 499 3.48 36.15 1.32
CA ALA A 499 3.98 35.35 2.44
C ALA A 499 4.72 34.07 1.99
N GLY A 500 4.51 33.63 0.75
CA GLY A 500 5.15 32.48 0.13
C GLY A 500 5.41 32.69 -1.37
N PRO A 501 6.11 31.74 -2.01
CA PRO A 501 6.39 31.80 -3.44
C PRO A 501 5.17 31.39 -4.27
N ILE A 502 5.39 31.24 -5.58
CA ILE A 502 4.51 30.52 -6.50
C ILE A 502 5.30 29.37 -7.15
N ASP A 503 4.59 28.42 -7.75
CA ASP A 503 5.16 27.43 -8.66
C ASP A 503 4.62 27.68 -10.08
N PRO A 504 5.39 28.35 -10.96
CA PRO A 504 4.97 28.66 -12.32
C PRO A 504 5.21 27.49 -13.28
N GLU A 505 5.75 26.36 -12.81
CA GLU A 505 6.11 25.24 -13.68
C GLU A 505 4.87 24.53 -14.23
N VAL A 506 4.85 24.31 -15.53
CA VAL A 506 3.92 23.46 -16.26
C VAL A 506 4.65 22.16 -16.60
N GLY A 507 4.41 21.10 -15.84
CA GLY A 507 4.94 19.76 -16.10
C GLY A 507 4.03 19.01 -17.06
N MET A 508 4.59 18.23 -18.00
CA MET A 508 3.78 17.50 -18.97
C MET A 508 4.39 16.16 -19.40
N VAL A 509 3.51 15.18 -19.63
CA VAL A 509 3.82 13.89 -20.24
C VAL A 509 2.81 13.64 -21.36
N PHE A 510 3.28 13.57 -22.59
CA PHE A 510 2.48 13.29 -23.77
C PHE A 510 2.54 11.82 -24.16
N LEU A 511 1.41 11.31 -24.63
CA LEU A 511 1.23 9.95 -25.10
C LEU A 511 0.93 9.94 -26.59
N ARG A 512 1.60 9.05 -27.32
CA ARG A 512 1.38 8.76 -28.73
C ARG A 512 1.25 7.25 -28.91
N ASN A 513 0.38 6.82 -29.82
CA ASN A 513 0.34 5.39 -30.21
C ASN A 513 1.70 5.00 -30.81
N ALA A 514 2.17 3.78 -30.54
CA ALA A 514 3.41 3.30 -31.13
C ALA A 514 3.26 2.93 -32.61
N ASP A 515 2.04 2.57 -33.02
CA ASP A 515 1.68 2.15 -34.38
C ASP A 515 0.79 3.24 -35.03
N GLY A 516 1.26 3.90 -36.09
CA GLY A 516 0.48 4.87 -36.87
C GLY A 516 0.86 6.34 -36.69
N ASP A 517 -0.15 7.22 -36.84
CA ASP A 517 -0.05 8.68 -36.81
C ASP A 517 0.72 9.18 -35.57
N ASN A 518 1.71 10.05 -35.80
CA ASN A 518 2.55 10.67 -34.76
C ASN A 518 1.79 11.66 -33.87
N ASN A 519 0.50 11.85 -34.12
CA ASN A 519 -0.36 12.71 -33.34
C ASN A 519 -0.53 12.21 -31.89
N ALA A 520 -0.63 13.15 -30.95
CA ALA A 520 -0.82 12.81 -29.55
C ALA A 520 -2.25 12.32 -29.29
N VAL A 521 -2.40 11.26 -28.50
CA VAL A 521 -3.71 10.72 -28.11
C VAL A 521 -4.15 11.18 -26.73
N GLY A 522 -3.22 11.69 -25.93
CA GLY A 522 -3.51 12.30 -24.64
C GLY A 522 -2.27 12.91 -24.01
N ALA A 523 -2.48 13.66 -22.93
CA ALA A 523 -1.40 14.18 -22.10
C ALA A 523 -1.81 14.24 -20.63
N LEU A 524 -0.84 14.01 -19.75
CA LEU A 524 -0.88 14.43 -18.36
C LEU A 524 -0.22 15.79 -18.26
N VAL A 525 -0.96 16.81 -17.79
CA VAL A 525 -0.45 18.16 -17.54
C VAL A 525 -0.64 18.49 -16.06
N ASN A 526 0.41 19.03 -15.45
CA ASN A 526 0.43 19.47 -14.06
C ASN A 526 0.76 20.95 -13.98
N PHE A 527 -0.11 21.72 -13.31
CA PHE A 527 0.07 23.15 -13.09
C PHE A 527 -0.51 23.56 -11.75
N THR A 528 0.17 24.45 -11.04
CA THR A 528 -0.17 24.86 -9.67
C THR A 528 -1.06 26.09 -9.67
N LEU A 529 -2.38 25.88 -9.58
CA LEU A 529 -3.37 26.95 -9.52
C LEU A 529 -4.70 26.44 -8.95
N HIS A 530 -5.35 27.20 -8.06
CA HIS A 530 -6.67 26.85 -7.52
C HIS A 530 -7.76 26.91 -8.61
N LEU A 531 -8.65 25.91 -8.67
CA LEU A 531 -9.79 25.84 -9.61
C LEU A 531 -11.07 26.44 -8.99
N ASP A 532 -10.97 27.72 -8.66
CA ASP A 532 -12.09 28.56 -8.21
C ASP A 532 -12.25 29.78 -9.14
N THR A 533 -12.06 29.58 -10.45
CA THR A 533 -12.13 30.69 -11.42
C THR A 533 -13.56 30.87 -11.97
N VAL A 534 -14.41 29.86 -11.78
CA VAL A 534 -15.84 29.87 -12.10
C VAL A 534 -16.67 29.84 -10.82
N GLY A 535 -17.54 30.83 -10.65
CA GLY A 535 -18.55 30.87 -9.59
C GLY A 535 -19.96 30.49 -10.10
N GLY A 536 -20.97 30.82 -9.29
CA GLY A 536 -22.38 30.59 -9.64
C GLY A 536 -22.89 29.18 -9.33
N THR A 537 -23.99 28.80 -9.98
CA THR A 537 -24.75 27.57 -9.66
C THR A 537 -24.81 26.57 -10.83
N LYS A 538 -23.95 26.70 -11.84
CA LYS A 538 -23.84 25.71 -12.93
C LYS A 538 -22.58 24.89 -12.75
N TYR A 539 -22.66 23.57 -13.00
CA TYR A 539 -21.49 22.70 -12.99
C TYR A 539 -20.47 23.11 -14.07
N ALA A 540 -19.19 23.15 -13.71
CA ALA A 540 -18.09 23.37 -14.63
C ALA A 540 -16.79 22.69 -14.15
N ALA A 541 -16.01 22.18 -15.09
CA ALA A 541 -14.67 21.63 -14.88
C ALA A 541 -13.57 22.71 -14.84
N ASP A 542 -13.94 23.99 -14.74
CA ASP A 542 -13.06 25.16 -14.63
C ASP A 542 -12.06 25.30 -15.82
N TYR A 543 -10.92 25.98 -15.65
CA TYR A 543 -9.97 26.27 -16.73
C TYR A 543 -9.36 25.02 -17.41
N PRO A 544 -9.22 23.84 -16.76
CA PRO A 544 -8.79 22.62 -17.46
C PRO A 544 -9.71 22.21 -18.62
N TYR A 545 -11.00 22.55 -18.57
CA TYR A 545 -11.92 22.33 -19.69
C TYR A 545 -11.45 23.06 -20.94
N TYR A 546 -11.15 24.35 -20.82
CA TYR A 546 -10.72 25.18 -21.96
C TYR A 546 -9.31 24.82 -22.43
N LEU A 547 -8.43 24.40 -21.51
CA LEU A 547 -7.14 23.80 -21.86
C LEU A 547 -7.34 22.56 -22.75
N GLU A 548 -8.23 21.64 -22.35
CA GLU A 548 -8.52 20.45 -23.15
C GLU A 548 -9.13 20.79 -24.51
N GLN A 549 -10.11 21.70 -24.58
CA GLN A 549 -10.71 22.10 -25.84
C GLN A 549 -9.65 22.65 -26.82
N SER A 550 -8.78 23.54 -26.36
CA SER A 550 -7.71 24.10 -27.20
C SER A 550 -6.63 23.09 -27.58
N LEU A 551 -6.44 22.01 -26.81
CA LEU A 551 -5.58 20.90 -27.19
C LEU A 551 -6.27 19.97 -28.21
N ARG A 552 -7.58 19.75 -28.10
CA ARG A 552 -8.37 18.99 -29.08
C ARG A 552 -8.43 19.68 -30.44
N GLU A 553 -8.47 21.01 -30.47
CA GLU A 553 -8.33 21.78 -31.72
C GLU A 553 -7.03 21.43 -32.48
N LYS A 554 -5.93 21.14 -31.77
CA LYS A 554 -4.64 20.77 -32.38
C LYS A 554 -4.48 19.26 -32.60
N TYR A 555 -4.88 18.43 -31.64
CA TYR A 555 -4.57 17.00 -31.62
C TYR A 555 -5.78 16.11 -31.96
N GLY A 556 -6.96 16.68 -32.19
CA GLY A 556 -8.19 16.00 -32.57
C GLY A 556 -9.16 15.74 -31.41
N ASP A 557 -10.44 15.56 -31.74
CA ASP A 557 -11.55 15.48 -30.76
C ASP A 557 -11.44 14.32 -29.76
N LYS A 558 -10.67 13.28 -30.10
CA LYS A 558 -10.43 12.11 -29.24
C LYS A 558 -9.28 12.31 -28.24
N PHE A 559 -8.57 13.44 -28.29
CA PHE A 559 -7.49 13.73 -27.35
C PHE A 559 -8.03 13.86 -25.92
N VAL A 560 -7.39 13.16 -24.99
CA VAL A 560 -7.75 13.17 -23.57
C VAL A 560 -6.71 13.95 -22.76
N LEU A 561 -7.15 15.01 -22.08
CA LEU A 561 -6.33 15.72 -21.11
C LEU A 561 -6.56 15.18 -19.69
N LEU A 562 -5.52 14.61 -19.10
CA LEU A 562 -5.44 14.29 -17.68
C LEU A 562 -4.82 15.51 -16.98
N PHE A 563 -5.59 16.26 -16.21
CA PHE A 563 -5.09 17.45 -15.51
C PHE A 563 -4.85 17.15 -14.03
N GLY A 564 -3.59 17.17 -13.61
CA GLY A 564 -3.21 17.02 -12.21
C GLY A 564 -2.98 18.38 -11.56
N ASN A 565 -3.79 18.74 -10.57
CA ASN A 565 -3.61 20.02 -9.89
C ASN A 565 -2.33 20.03 -9.06
N GLY A 566 -1.49 21.05 -9.21
CA GLY A 566 -0.27 21.22 -8.42
C GLY A 566 -0.54 21.64 -6.97
N THR A 567 0.51 21.75 -6.15
CA THR A 567 0.38 22.09 -4.72
C THR A 567 -0.06 23.55 -4.53
N CYS A 568 -1.37 23.79 -4.53
CA CYS A 568 -1.98 25.12 -4.67
C CYS A 568 -2.74 25.58 -3.41
N GLY A 569 -2.52 24.92 -2.27
CA GLY A 569 -3.20 25.24 -1.01
C GLY A 569 -3.08 26.70 -0.57
N ASP A 570 -2.07 27.43 -1.03
CA ASP A 570 -1.87 28.87 -0.80
C ASP A 570 -1.71 29.68 -2.11
N ILE A 571 -2.13 29.14 -3.25
CA ILE A 571 -2.04 29.76 -4.58
C ILE A 571 -3.44 30.07 -5.10
N ASN A 572 -3.60 31.15 -5.87
CA ASN A 572 -4.86 31.57 -6.47
C ASN A 572 -4.68 32.25 -7.85
N HIS A 573 -5.80 32.54 -8.50
CA HIS A 573 -5.89 32.97 -9.90
C HIS A 573 -6.02 34.48 -10.12
N PHE A 574 -5.96 35.28 -9.05
CA PHE A 574 -6.04 36.73 -9.16
C PHE A 574 -4.90 37.44 -8.44
N ASP A 575 -4.37 38.44 -9.13
CA ASP A 575 -3.33 39.34 -8.64
C ASP A 575 -3.98 40.45 -7.80
N VAL A 576 -3.85 40.39 -6.48
CA VAL A 576 -4.39 41.43 -5.59
C VAL A 576 -3.69 42.79 -5.77
N THR A 577 -2.56 42.87 -6.46
CA THR A 577 -1.94 44.15 -6.83
C THR A 577 -2.66 44.85 -7.99
N LYS A 578 -3.70 44.22 -8.55
CA LYS A 578 -4.52 44.74 -9.65
C LYS A 578 -6.00 44.54 -9.34
N LYS A 579 -6.87 45.31 -10.01
CA LYS A 579 -8.33 45.11 -9.93
C LYS A 579 -8.84 43.99 -10.85
N GLN A 580 -8.09 43.70 -11.92
CA GLN A 580 -8.51 42.77 -12.96
C GLN A 580 -8.40 41.33 -12.46
N ARG A 581 -9.47 40.55 -12.67
CA ARG A 581 -9.44 39.09 -12.53
C ARG A 581 -9.29 38.44 -13.90
N LEU A 582 -8.51 37.38 -13.96
CA LEU A 582 -8.38 36.57 -15.16
C LEU A 582 -9.65 35.75 -15.38
N ARG A 583 -10.10 35.66 -16.63
CA ARG A 583 -11.23 34.79 -16.98
C ARG A 583 -10.76 33.34 -17.07
N THR A 584 -11.64 32.40 -16.71
CA THR A 584 -11.41 30.95 -16.82
C THR A 584 -10.93 30.52 -18.20
N ASP A 585 -11.58 31.03 -19.26
CA ASP A 585 -11.25 30.67 -20.65
C ASP A 585 -9.88 31.22 -21.07
N TYR A 586 -9.51 32.41 -20.57
CA TYR A 586 -8.19 32.99 -20.78
C TYR A 586 -7.11 32.13 -20.14
N ILE A 587 -7.26 31.76 -18.86
CA ILE A 587 -6.31 30.91 -18.14
C ILE A 587 -6.09 29.59 -18.89
N GLY A 588 -7.19 28.90 -19.24
CA GLY A 588 -7.12 27.61 -19.93
C GLY A 588 -6.46 27.70 -21.31
N ARG A 589 -6.81 28.71 -22.12
CA ARG A 589 -6.21 28.92 -23.44
C ARG A 589 -4.74 29.32 -23.35
N THR A 590 -4.36 30.20 -22.41
CA THR A 590 -2.96 30.58 -22.21
C THR A 590 -2.11 29.37 -21.82
N LEU A 591 -2.60 28.51 -20.91
CA LEU A 591 -1.91 27.25 -20.60
C LEU A 591 -1.83 26.34 -21.82
N ALA A 592 -2.87 26.29 -22.67
CA ALA A 592 -2.88 25.47 -23.87
C ALA A 592 -1.80 25.93 -24.86
N GLU A 593 -1.67 27.23 -25.08
CA GLU A 593 -0.58 27.76 -25.93
C GLU A 593 0.79 27.40 -25.38
N THR A 594 1.00 27.52 -24.07
CA THR A 594 2.28 27.17 -23.43
C THR A 594 2.59 25.67 -23.58
N VAL A 595 1.61 24.80 -23.38
CA VAL A 595 1.76 23.35 -23.57
C VAL A 595 2.01 23.02 -25.05
N LYS A 596 1.25 23.61 -25.98
CA LYS A 596 1.41 23.40 -27.43
C LYS A 596 2.78 23.85 -27.92
N ALA A 597 3.29 24.97 -27.41
CA ALA A 597 4.61 25.50 -27.75
C ALA A 597 5.73 24.59 -27.23
N LYS A 598 5.62 24.12 -25.97
CA LYS A 598 6.65 23.22 -25.40
C LYS A 598 6.64 21.83 -26.06
N LYS A 599 5.47 21.34 -26.50
CA LYS A 599 5.29 19.99 -27.05
C LYS A 599 6.32 19.59 -28.11
N GLU A 600 6.66 20.50 -29.01
CA GLU A 600 7.53 20.24 -30.16
C GLU A 600 8.99 20.00 -29.75
N SER A 601 9.40 20.46 -28.56
CA SER A 601 10.74 20.30 -27.99
C SER A 601 10.78 19.38 -26.77
N LEU A 602 9.71 18.62 -26.50
CA LEU A 602 9.72 17.63 -25.42
C LEU A 602 10.67 16.49 -25.74
N GLU A 603 11.40 16.05 -24.72
CA GLU A 603 12.30 14.92 -24.82
C GLU A 603 11.50 13.62 -24.93
N ALA A 604 11.87 12.79 -25.90
CA ALA A 604 11.30 11.47 -26.02
C ALA A 604 11.79 10.58 -24.88
N VAL A 605 10.88 9.86 -24.24
CA VAL A 605 11.23 8.81 -23.28
C VAL A 605 11.63 7.57 -24.09
N THR A 606 12.93 7.37 -24.28
CA THR A 606 13.48 6.25 -25.07
C THR A 606 13.48 4.93 -24.31
N GLU A 607 13.64 4.99 -22.98
CA GLU A 607 13.68 3.84 -22.09
C GLU A 607 12.58 3.98 -21.01
N PRO A 608 11.30 3.71 -21.34
CA PRO A 608 10.25 3.70 -20.34
C PRO A 608 10.54 2.62 -19.28
N ALA A 609 10.29 2.94 -18.00
CA ALA A 609 10.58 2.08 -16.86
C ALA A 609 9.53 2.25 -15.74
N LEU A 610 8.35 1.69 -15.97
CA LEU A 610 7.20 1.77 -15.08
C LEU A 610 7.48 1.09 -13.74
N ALA A 611 7.38 1.86 -12.66
CA ALA A 611 7.42 1.36 -11.29
C ALA A 611 6.52 2.22 -10.40
N VAL A 612 5.97 1.63 -9.34
CA VAL A 612 5.12 2.35 -8.38
C VAL A 612 5.60 2.06 -6.96
N LEU A 613 5.69 3.10 -6.15
CA LEU A 613 5.85 3.01 -4.70
C LEU A 613 4.77 3.82 -4.00
N SER A 614 4.39 3.38 -2.81
CA SER A 614 3.46 4.11 -1.95
C SER A 614 3.92 4.03 -0.50
N GLY A 615 3.51 5.00 0.30
CA GLY A 615 3.75 5.01 1.74
C GLY A 615 2.69 5.81 2.47
N ILE A 616 2.42 5.45 3.73
CA ILE A 616 1.46 6.15 4.58
C ILE A 616 2.22 6.91 5.67
N VAL A 617 1.95 8.21 5.77
CA VAL A 617 2.43 9.06 6.84
C VAL A 617 1.30 9.34 7.82
N HIS A 618 1.46 8.96 9.08
CA HIS A 618 0.49 9.29 10.12
C HIS A 618 0.78 10.69 10.66
N ALA A 619 0.16 11.70 10.06
CA ALA A 619 0.31 13.09 10.48
C ALA A 619 -0.53 13.37 11.75
N PRO A 620 0.00 14.10 12.73
CA PRO A 620 -0.77 14.48 13.92
C PRO A 620 -1.97 15.35 13.52
N LEU A 621 -3.12 15.14 14.16
CA LEU A 621 -4.31 15.97 14.02
C LEU A 621 -4.34 17.06 15.09
N GLN A 622 -4.91 18.23 14.75
CA GLN A 622 -5.28 19.21 15.75
C GLN A 622 -6.34 18.62 16.71
N GLN A 623 -6.23 19.00 17.98
CA GLN A 623 -7.12 18.55 19.05
C GLN A 623 -8.00 19.71 19.49
N PHE A 624 -9.21 19.40 19.93
CA PHE A 624 -10.23 20.33 20.40
C PHE A 624 -10.84 19.78 21.67
N GLU A 625 -11.13 20.66 22.63
CA GLU A 625 -11.77 20.29 23.88
C GLU A 625 -13.28 20.12 23.68
N SER A 626 -13.97 19.56 24.68
CA SER A 626 -15.43 19.32 24.59
C SER A 626 -16.22 20.61 24.36
N ASP A 627 -15.79 21.73 24.94
CA ASP A 627 -16.44 23.03 24.77
C ASP A 627 -16.29 23.58 23.35
N ASP A 628 -15.12 23.39 22.72
CA ASP A 628 -14.90 23.77 21.31
C ASP A 628 -15.83 23.00 20.38
N ILE A 629 -16.00 21.70 20.63
CA ILE A 629 -16.88 20.81 19.86
C ILE A 629 -18.34 21.23 20.06
N ALA A 630 -18.75 21.50 21.30
CA ALA A 630 -20.10 21.98 21.60
C ALA A 630 -20.39 23.32 20.89
N TRP A 631 -19.44 24.27 20.96
CA TRP A 631 -19.51 25.54 20.26
C TRP A 631 -19.63 25.35 18.74
N ALA A 632 -18.83 24.46 18.14
CA ALA A 632 -18.90 24.19 16.71
C ALA A 632 -20.22 23.56 16.27
N ARG A 633 -20.77 22.64 17.08
CA ARG A 633 -22.09 22.03 16.84
C ARG A 633 -23.22 23.04 16.92
N GLU A 634 -23.13 24.02 17.81
CA GLU A 634 -24.11 25.10 17.88
C GLU A 634 -23.99 26.06 16.70
N ASN A 635 -22.76 26.37 16.28
CA ASN A 635 -22.48 27.42 15.31
C ASN A 635 -22.47 26.95 13.85
N ILE A 636 -22.45 25.64 13.58
CA ILE A 636 -22.55 25.12 12.20
C ILE A 636 -23.83 25.57 11.50
N LYS A 637 -24.94 25.75 12.23
CA LYS A 637 -26.22 26.25 11.69
C LYS A 637 -26.19 27.70 11.23
N LYS A 638 -25.16 28.46 11.64
CA LYS A 638 -24.93 29.86 11.26
C LYS A 638 -23.94 29.99 10.09
N VAL A 639 -23.35 28.87 9.65
CA VAL A 639 -22.38 28.88 8.56
C VAL A 639 -23.09 29.21 7.25
N GLY A 640 -22.64 30.28 6.59
CA GLY A 640 -23.23 30.76 5.35
C GLY A 640 -24.46 31.66 5.52
N THR A 641 -24.88 31.98 6.77
CA THR A 641 -25.99 32.91 7.05
C THR A 641 -25.54 34.36 7.19
N GLY A 642 -24.23 34.59 7.41
CA GLY A 642 -23.67 35.91 7.68
C GLY A 642 -23.73 36.34 9.16
N GLU A 643 -24.27 35.49 10.05
CA GLU A 643 -24.31 35.75 11.50
C GLU A 643 -22.94 35.59 12.19
N LEU A 644 -22.02 34.84 11.57
CA LEU A 644 -20.64 34.67 12.03
C LEU A 644 -19.68 35.39 11.09
N SER A 645 -18.54 35.82 11.63
CA SER A 645 -17.43 36.22 10.75
C SER A 645 -16.94 35.01 9.94
N PHE A 646 -16.49 35.24 8.71
CA PHE A 646 -16.03 34.18 7.81
C PHE A 646 -15.03 33.21 8.48
N ILE A 647 -14.06 33.74 9.23
CA ILE A 647 -13.08 32.89 9.93
C ILE A 647 -13.73 32.02 11.03
N LYS A 648 -14.77 32.52 11.71
CA LYS A 648 -15.53 31.73 12.69
C LYS A 648 -16.40 30.67 12.02
N GLU A 649 -16.94 30.93 10.84
CA GLU A 649 -17.63 29.89 10.05
C GLU A 649 -16.67 28.75 9.68
N VAL A 650 -15.47 29.10 9.22
CA VAL A 650 -14.40 28.16 8.87
C VAL A 650 -13.97 27.33 10.08
N GLU A 651 -13.84 27.96 11.25
CA GLU A 651 -13.48 27.30 12.50
C GLU A 651 -14.54 26.28 12.93
N ALA A 652 -15.82 26.67 12.94
CA ALA A 652 -16.93 25.76 13.25
C ALA A 652 -16.95 24.55 12.30
N TYR A 653 -16.84 24.79 10.99
CA TYR A 653 -16.73 23.73 9.99
C TYR A 653 -15.53 22.81 10.23
N LYS A 654 -14.35 23.37 10.49
CA LYS A 654 -13.13 22.58 10.71
C LYS A 654 -13.29 21.65 11.90
N ILE A 655 -13.77 22.14 13.03
CA ILE A 655 -13.87 21.34 14.26
C ILE A 655 -14.74 20.11 14.01
N LEU A 656 -15.90 20.28 13.36
CA LEU A 656 -16.78 19.15 13.04
C LEU A 656 -16.17 18.21 11.98
N ALA A 657 -15.52 18.76 10.97
CA ALA A 657 -14.83 17.93 9.98
C ALA A 657 -13.64 17.15 10.59
N ARG A 658 -12.96 17.73 11.58
CA ARG A 658 -11.94 17.02 12.38
C ARG A 658 -12.60 15.92 13.20
N GLU A 659 -13.74 16.18 13.83
CA GLU A 659 -14.47 15.19 14.64
C GLU A 659 -14.86 13.95 13.84
N MET A 660 -15.19 14.11 12.55
CA MET A 660 -15.42 13.00 11.61
C MET A 660 -14.17 12.13 11.36
N ARG A 661 -12.99 12.52 11.84
CA ARG A 661 -11.72 11.79 11.73
C ARG A 661 -11.22 11.44 13.14
N PRO A 662 -11.71 10.35 13.75
CA PRO A 662 -11.37 10.00 15.12
C PRO A 662 -9.88 9.62 15.26
N GLY A 663 -9.33 9.83 16.46
CA GLY A 663 -7.94 9.53 16.79
C GLY A 663 -7.01 10.74 16.79
N ARG A 664 -5.72 10.49 17.08
CA ARG A 664 -4.70 11.54 17.23
C ARG A 664 -3.93 11.84 15.95
N THR A 665 -4.07 11.00 14.93
CA THR A 665 -3.34 11.10 13.65
C THR A 665 -4.26 10.78 12.48
N ILE A 666 -3.94 11.32 11.31
CA ILE A 666 -4.61 11.00 10.03
C ILE A 666 -3.60 10.36 9.06
N PRO A 667 -3.96 9.27 8.36
CA PRO A 667 -3.10 8.71 7.34
C PRO A 667 -3.07 9.63 6.11
N LEU A 668 -1.87 10.01 5.70
CA LEU A 668 -1.59 10.70 4.44
C LEU A 668 -0.85 9.72 3.53
N GLU A 669 -1.55 9.13 2.57
CA GLU A 669 -0.96 8.21 1.58
C GLU A 669 -0.25 9.02 0.48
N VAL A 670 1.04 8.77 0.29
CA VAL A 670 1.83 9.32 -0.81
C VAL A 670 2.13 8.23 -1.83
N GLN A 671 1.91 8.51 -3.11
CA GLN A 671 2.15 7.57 -4.22
C GLN A 671 3.12 8.17 -5.23
N ILE A 672 4.01 7.34 -5.78
CA ILE A 672 4.99 7.75 -6.79
C ILE A 672 4.99 6.75 -7.93
N PHE A 673 4.84 7.26 -9.14
CA PHE A 673 4.90 6.52 -10.39
C PHE A 673 6.15 6.95 -11.15
N ARG A 674 7.11 6.06 -11.32
CA ARG A 674 8.23 6.25 -12.24
C ARG A 674 7.75 5.87 -13.64
N LEU A 675 7.94 6.76 -14.61
CA LEU A 675 7.66 6.49 -16.02
C LEU A 675 8.94 6.21 -16.81
N SER A 676 10.07 6.77 -16.38
CA SER A 676 11.40 6.53 -16.92
C SER A 676 12.47 6.87 -15.87
N ARG A 677 13.75 6.79 -16.25
CA ARG A 677 14.85 7.27 -15.40
C ARG A 677 14.73 8.74 -15.01
N ASP A 678 14.07 9.55 -15.84
CA ASP A 678 14.05 11.01 -15.71
C ASP A 678 12.66 11.58 -15.38
N VAL A 679 11.62 10.73 -15.37
CA VAL A 679 10.23 11.18 -15.23
C VAL A 679 9.52 10.44 -14.10
N ALA A 680 8.98 11.22 -13.16
CA ALA A 680 8.13 10.72 -12.08
C ALA A 680 6.86 11.56 -11.91
N VAL A 681 5.79 10.90 -11.47
CA VAL A 681 4.53 11.52 -11.05
C VAL A 681 4.31 11.21 -9.57
N VAL A 682 3.99 12.22 -8.78
CA VAL A 682 3.77 12.15 -7.32
C VAL A 682 2.33 12.54 -7.02
N GLY A 683 1.64 11.71 -6.24
CA GLY A 683 0.32 12.03 -5.67
C GLY A 683 0.41 12.30 -4.17
N LEU A 684 -0.19 13.42 -3.74
CA LEU A 684 -0.27 13.87 -2.35
C LEU A 684 -1.74 14.11 -1.94
N PRO A 685 -2.16 13.76 -0.72
CA PRO A 685 -3.50 14.04 -0.24
C PRO A 685 -3.62 15.47 0.30
N GLY A 686 -4.83 16.04 0.22
CA GLY A 686 -5.15 17.37 0.74
C GLY A 686 -4.71 18.54 -0.15
N GLU A 687 -4.95 19.76 0.34
CA GLU A 687 -4.58 21.02 -0.32
C GLU A 687 -3.21 21.47 0.21
N VAL A 688 -2.16 21.20 -0.55
CA VAL A 688 -0.77 21.25 -0.09
C VAL A 688 -0.17 22.61 -0.40
N PHE A 689 0.53 23.20 0.58
CA PHE A 689 1.24 24.46 0.38
C PHE A 689 2.37 24.32 -0.66
N VAL A 690 2.51 25.36 -1.48
CA VAL A 690 3.45 25.38 -2.61
C VAL A 690 4.90 25.13 -2.20
N ASP A 691 5.31 25.63 -1.03
CA ASP A 691 6.66 25.43 -0.50
C ASP A 691 7.01 23.95 -0.32
N LEU A 692 6.04 23.13 0.09
CA LEU A 692 6.23 21.69 0.27
C LEU A 692 6.38 20.98 -1.09
N GLY A 693 5.55 21.36 -2.08
CA GLY A 693 5.67 20.86 -3.46
C GLY A 693 7.02 21.22 -4.09
N LEU A 694 7.45 22.47 -3.94
CA LEU A 694 8.76 22.93 -4.41
C LEU A 694 9.92 22.24 -3.69
N LYS A 695 9.79 21.91 -2.40
CA LYS A 695 10.79 21.12 -1.66
C LYS A 695 10.91 19.71 -2.24
N ILE A 696 9.78 19.07 -2.58
CA ILE A 696 9.74 17.74 -3.21
C ILE A 696 10.40 17.79 -4.59
N LYS A 697 9.99 18.72 -5.46
CA LYS A 697 10.58 18.88 -6.81
C LYS A 697 12.08 19.08 -6.75
N ARG A 698 12.58 20.00 -5.91
CA ARG A 698 14.02 20.29 -5.75
C ARG A 698 14.84 19.10 -5.25
N ALA A 699 14.23 18.20 -4.47
CA ALA A 699 14.92 17.04 -3.90
C ALA A 699 14.75 15.75 -4.73
N SER A 700 13.98 15.81 -5.82
CA SER A 700 13.70 14.67 -6.69
C SER A 700 14.95 14.26 -7.48
N PRO A 701 15.24 12.96 -7.62
CA PRO A 701 16.29 12.48 -8.52
C PRO A 701 15.85 12.49 -10.00
N PHE A 702 14.58 12.77 -10.29
CA PHE A 702 14.02 12.79 -11.64
C PHE A 702 14.02 14.21 -12.19
N ALA A 703 14.51 14.39 -13.42
CA ALA A 703 14.58 15.70 -14.08
C ALA A 703 13.18 16.33 -14.25
N THR A 704 12.16 15.52 -14.54
CA THR A 704 10.77 15.94 -14.63
C THR A 704 9.95 15.27 -13.53
N THR A 705 9.49 16.05 -12.56
CA THR A 705 8.67 15.56 -11.44
C THR A 705 7.35 16.31 -11.36
N LEU A 706 6.26 15.65 -11.75
CA LEU A 706 4.91 16.20 -11.64
C LEU A 706 4.41 15.93 -10.22
N VAL A 707 4.04 16.98 -9.48
CA VAL A 707 3.54 16.86 -8.10
C VAL A 707 2.08 17.27 -8.08
N ILE A 708 1.22 16.32 -7.73
CA ILE A 708 -0.23 16.44 -7.84
C ILE A 708 -0.83 16.33 -6.45
N GLU A 709 -1.67 17.29 -6.06
CA GLU A 709 -2.36 17.29 -4.78
C GLU A 709 -3.77 16.67 -4.86
N LEU A 710 -4.52 16.67 -3.75
CA LEU A 710 -5.90 16.16 -3.67
C LEU A 710 -6.06 14.71 -4.19
N CYS A 711 -5.05 13.91 -3.91
CA CYS A 711 -5.00 12.49 -4.25
C CYS A 711 -5.56 11.64 -3.10
N GLN A 712 -6.46 10.70 -3.43
CA GLN A 712 -7.08 9.67 -2.55
C GLN A 712 -8.00 10.20 -1.45
N ASP A 713 -7.60 11.25 -0.73
CA ASP A 713 -8.35 11.81 0.40
C ASP A 713 -8.26 13.34 0.42
N ALA A 714 -9.27 13.95 1.03
CA ALA A 714 -9.38 15.39 1.25
C ALA A 714 -9.35 15.69 2.76
N PRO A 715 -8.19 15.59 3.42
CA PRO A 715 -8.01 15.97 4.83
C PRO A 715 -8.09 17.49 5.08
N GLY A 716 -8.35 18.30 4.05
CA GLY A 716 -8.27 19.76 4.07
C GLY A 716 -6.86 20.27 3.77
N TYR A 717 -6.55 21.47 4.25
CA TYR A 717 -5.24 22.11 4.03
C TYR A 717 -4.09 21.37 4.71
N ILE A 718 -2.95 21.34 4.03
CA ILE A 718 -1.65 20.85 4.51
C ILE A 718 -0.63 22.02 4.48
N PRO A 719 -0.65 22.91 5.48
CA PRO A 719 0.28 24.03 5.58
C PRO A 719 1.69 23.61 6.02
N THR A 720 2.65 24.50 5.80
CA THR A 720 3.97 24.41 6.44
C THR A 720 3.88 24.75 7.92
N LYS A 721 4.82 24.24 8.73
CA LYS A 721 5.02 24.63 10.13
C LYS A 721 5.20 26.14 10.28
N LYS A 722 5.88 26.79 9.32
CA LYS A 722 6.00 28.26 9.23
C LYS A 722 4.60 28.90 9.13
N ALA A 723 3.78 28.45 8.19
CA ALA A 723 2.46 29.03 7.97
C ALA A 723 1.57 28.91 9.23
N PHE A 724 1.63 27.79 9.96
CA PHE A 724 0.92 27.66 11.24
C PHE A 724 1.32 28.72 12.28
N ALA A 725 2.59 29.12 12.34
CA ALA A 725 3.03 30.19 13.22
C ALA A 725 2.52 31.58 12.76
N GLU A 726 2.27 31.74 11.46
CA GLU A 726 1.73 32.97 10.86
C GLU A 726 0.20 33.09 10.97
N GLY A 727 -0.51 31.96 11.06
CA GLY A 727 -1.98 31.91 11.14
C GLY A 727 -2.68 32.10 9.78
N SER A 728 -3.88 32.69 9.82
CA SER A 728 -4.79 32.93 8.69
C SER A 728 -5.57 31.70 8.18
N TYR A 729 -6.44 31.91 7.19
CA TYR A 729 -7.48 31.00 6.67
C TYR A 729 -7.04 29.54 6.55
N GLU A 730 -5.98 29.24 5.80
CA GLU A 730 -5.61 27.84 5.50
C GLU A 730 -5.21 27.06 6.76
N THR A 731 -4.56 27.74 7.71
CA THR A 731 -4.16 27.13 9.00
C THR A 731 -5.35 26.97 9.94
N VAL A 732 -6.27 27.93 9.90
CA VAL A 732 -7.57 27.84 10.57
C VAL A 732 -8.41 26.74 9.96
N ASN A 733 -8.29 26.42 8.67
CA ASN A 733 -9.04 25.37 8.01
C ASN A 733 -8.26 24.03 7.91
N SER A 734 -7.03 23.95 8.39
CA SER A 734 -6.26 22.71 8.38
C SER A 734 -6.70 21.77 9.50
N ARG A 735 -6.81 20.45 9.23
CA ARG A 735 -7.10 19.45 10.27
C ARG A 735 -5.83 18.91 10.91
N ILE A 736 -4.71 18.93 10.17
CA ILE A 736 -3.42 18.45 10.67
C ILE A 736 -2.80 19.46 11.63
N ALA A 737 -2.03 18.98 12.58
CA ALA A 737 -1.22 19.81 13.47
C ALA A 737 0.07 20.27 12.76
N PRO A 738 0.74 21.32 13.28
CA PRO A 738 1.98 21.83 12.71
C PRO A 738 3.06 20.75 12.57
N GLY A 739 3.75 20.73 11.43
CA GLY A 739 4.78 19.72 11.11
C GLY A 739 4.28 18.54 10.27
N GLY A 740 2.96 18.31 10.17
CA GLY A 740 2.41 17.21 9.39
C GLY A 740 2.72 17.32 7.88
N GLY A 741 2.74 18.54 7.33
CA GLY A 741 3.12 18.79 5.94
C GLY A 741 4.58 18.46 5.65
N GLU A 742 5.50 18.81 6.57
CA GLU A 742 6.91 18.46 6.46
C GLU A 742 7.14 16.94 6.53
N MET A 743 6.45 16.25 7.44
CA MET A 743 6.51 14.78 7.54
C MET A 743 6.11 14.11 6.22
N MET A 744 5.04 14.60 5.60
CA MET A 744 4.56 14.12 4.30
C MET A 744 5.60 14.36 3.21
N ALA A 745 6.10 15.59 3.08
CA ALA A 745 7.10 15.94 2.07
C ALA A 745 8.39 15.11 2.22
N GLU A 746 8.85 14.88 3.45
CA GLU A 746 10.04 14.07 3.70
C GLU A 746 9.85 12.59 3.36
N ALA A 747 8.67 12.03 3.62
CA ALA A 747 8.35 10.67 3.18
C ALA A 747 8.33 10.56 1.66
N THR A 748 7.72 11.52 0.97
CA THR A 748 7.72 11.58 -0.50
C THR A 748 9.14 11.64 -1.05
N ILE A 749 10.02 12.48 -0.49
CA ILE A 749 11.41 12.59 -0.93
C ILE A 749 12.18 11.28 -0.73
N ARG A 750 11.95 10.58 0.39
CA ARG A 750 12.57 9.26 0.62
C ARG A 750 12.14 8.24 -0.43
N LEU A 751 10.83 8.15 -0.71
CA LEU A 751 10.30 7.22 -1.70
C LEU A 751 10.76 7.57 -3.13
N LEU A 752 10.87 8.87 -3.48
CA LEU A 752 11.43 9.31 -4.77
C LEU A 752 12.87 8.83 -4.93
N LYS A 753 13.69 8.99 -3.88
CA LYS A 753 15.09 8.55 -3.88
C LYS A 753 15.22 7.03 -3.92
N GLU A 754 14.30 6.30 -3.29
CA GLU A 754 14.26 4.83 -3.37
C GLU A 754 13.95 4.37 -4.80
N LEU A 755 13.01 5.02 -5.48
CA LEU A 755 12.59 4.68 -6.84
C LEU A 755 13.59 5.11 -7.94
N GLY A 756 14.39 6.15 -7.64
CA GLY A 756 15.43 6.69 -8.51
C GLY A 756 16.78 5.97 -8.42
N ARG A 757 16.97 5.09 -7.44
CA ARG A 757 18.10 4.14 -7.38
C ARG A 757 17.86 2.97 -8.34
#